data_AF-A0A257IUW2-F1
#
_entry.id   AF-A0A257IUW2-F1
#
_cell.length_a   1.000
_cell.length_b   1.000
_cell.length_c   1.000
_cell.angle_alpha   90.00
_cell.angle_beta   90.00
_cell.angle_gamma   90.00
#
_symmetry.space_group_name_H-M   'P 1'
#
loop_
_entity.id
_entity.type
_entity.pdbx_description
1 polymer ?
#
loop_
_entity_poly.entity_id
_entity_poly.type
_entity_poly.pdbx_seq_one_letter_code
_entity_poly.pdbx_strand_id
1 'polypeptide(L)'
;MKKILSYSCLGLNVLLLFVALFENQVQIPSWFSFIGRVHPLVLHLPIGLTLALLLFNSIKPKIDQESFHLILDSLLLILAFTSVVSAFAGIILSFENGYDVETLKNHKYTGIGLSLLVYLIYEFRNKIFTSKLITNLTLILTVVAIGVVGHLGGNITHGEDFLFGEKEAKAPETTFDKFVYPILDQKCKSCHNDQKTKGQLNMSTIEKIKKGGKNGKLWVGNDTLNSHILKRAYLDLEDKKHMPPKGKPQLTNQELLILKKWIQEGAKYDQKLTDLKPSSFFYSLNTTSEVKIAAKSYTFSAVSESTLTELSTPFCTIKPIANGSPAVKVNFYVSSKYNPKTLNSLAKIGEQIVSLNLSKMPVTDESFGEISKFQNLEYLNLNQTEITGKGIEKLKNCKKLEVLAVANTKISFEDLQKIMDMPSLEEVYLWETKFTKEQYESLKKSKKRIELGYIPDESETLKLNPPILVNENQILEGNSTITLKHTLQNVDIRYTIDGTVPDSTKSTVYKSPITLKNYRAIKTIATKKGWLASDIKDYYFFKSNIKATNAKLLTKTNPQYPGNGETTLIDRKQGDAINFKDKNWLGFRENPMEALFDFKKTSSFNGLTISYAENTGQYIMPPIFVDVYIKEVGKPMTHFKKVNIPQLTKMTLNGTKGVDIPLNKTNIEQIKIIIQPISKLPAWHPGKGEKGWFFVDEVFFY
;
A
#
# COMPACT_ATOMS: atom_id res chain seq x y z
N MET A 1 4.12 24.22 45.73
CA MET A 1 3.63 23.38 44.61
C MET A 1 2.57 24.09 43.75
N LYS A 2 1.43 24.54 44.29
CA LYS A 2 0.35 25.23 43.52
C LYS A 2 0.84 26.43 42.68
N LYS A 3 1.65 27.33 43.25
CA LYS A 3 2.24 28.48 42.53
C LYS A 3 3.12 28.07 41.35
N ILE A 4 3.94 27.02 41.52
CA ILE A 4 4.80 26.49 40.45
C ILE A 4 3.94 25.99 39.30
N LEU A 5 2.92 25.18 39.59
CA LEU A 5 2.04 24.63 38.57
C LEU A 5 1.24 25.72 37.83
N SER A 6 0.81 26.77 38.53
CA SER A 6 0.15 27.93 37.90
C SER A 6 1.09 28.67 36.93
N TYR A 7 2.33 28.96 37.35
CA TYR A 7 3.32 29.59 36.47
C TYR A 7 3.71 28.69 35.29
N SER A 8 3.76 27.37 35.48
CA SER A 8 3.93 26.42 34.39
C SER A 8 2.76 26.48 33.39
N CYS A 9 1.51 26.61 33.86
CA CYS A 9 0.35 26.77 32.99
C CYS A 9 0.46 28.06 32.15
N LEU A 10 0.86 29.17 32.78
CA LEU A 10 1.09 30.43 32.07
C LEU A 10 2.17 30.28 31.00
N GLY A 11 3.33 29.74 31.37
CA GLY A 11 4.45 29.54 30.46
C GLY A 11 4.10 28.62 29.28
N LEU A 12 3.36 27.55 29.53
CA LEU A 12 2.89 26.64 28.47
C LEU A 12 1.88 27.32 27.54
N ASN A 13 0.98 28.17 28.06
CA ASN A 13 0.04 28.91 27.22
C ASN A 13 0.75 29.98 26.37
N VAL A 14 1.77 30.65 26.91
CA VAL A 14 2.64 31.57 26.14
C VAL A 14 3.38 30.81 25.05
N LEU A 15 3.94 29.65 25.36
CA LEU A 15 4.61 28.80 24.37
C LEU A 15 3.64 28.29 23.31
N LEU A 16 2.42 27.89 23.69
CA LEU A 16 1.37 27.46 22.78
C LEU A 16 1.00 28.57 21.78
N LEU A 17 0.84 29.80 22.26
CA LEU A 17 0.60 30.98 21.42
C LEU A 17 1.80 31.28 20.51
N PHE A 18 3.02 31.19 21.03
CA PHE A 18 4.23 31.37 20.23
C PHE A 18 4.29 30.36 19.07
N VAL A 19 4.09 29.07 19.34
CA VAL A 19 4.09 28.03 18.30
C VAL A 19 2.96 28.27 17.29
N ALA A 20 1.78 28.70 17.73
CA ALA A 20 0.66 29.01 16.84
C ALA A 20 0.91 30.22 15.93
N LEU A 21 1.61 31.26 16.41
CA LEU A 21 1.92 32.47 15.63
C LEU A 21 3.07 32.25 14.65
N PHE A 22 4.06 31.45 15.05
CA PHE A 22 5.26 31.19 14.25
C PHE A 22 5.25 29.81 13.58
N GLU A 23 4.08 29.21 13.37
CA GLU A 23 3.95 27.83 12.88
C GLU A 23 4.70 27.58 11.56
N ASN A 24 4.71 28.57 10.66
CA ASN A 24 5.42 28.50 9.38
C ASN A 24 6.95 28.51 9.51
N GLN A 25 7.47 28.84 10.69
CA GLN A 25 8.89 28.94 11.00
C GLN A 25 9.35 27.85 12.00
N VAL A 26 8.41 27.13 12.61
CA VAL A 26 8.69 26.07 13.58
C VAL A 26 8.88 24.73 12.86
N GLN A 27 10.02 24.08 13.09
CA GLN A 27 10.27 22.71 12.65
C GLN A 27 10.30 21.77 13.85
N ILE A 28 9.44 20.75 13.85
CA ILE A 28 9.39 19.74 14.90
C ILE A 28 10.38 18.60 14.57
N PRO A 29 11.37 18.32 15.44
CA PRO A 29 12.26 17.18 15.25
C PRO A 29 11.51 15.85 15.27
N SER A 30 11.94 14.87 14.47
CA SER A 30 11.25 13.58 14.33
C SER A 30 11.08 12.83 15.66
N TRP A 31 12.06 12.91 16.56
CA TRP A 31 11.99 12.31 17.90
C TRP A 31 10.96 12.98 18.81
N PHE A 32 10.54 14.22 18.51
CA PHE A 32 9.57 14.98 19.28
C PHE A 32 8.11 14.71 18.83
N SER A 33 7.92 14.11 17.65
CA SER A 33 6.59 13.80 17.09
C SER A 33 5.74 12.88 17.98
N PHE A 34 6.35 12.04 18.83
CA PHE A 34 5.60 11.16 19.74
C PHE A 34 4.75 11.96 20.74
N ILE A 35 5.19 13.16 21.13
CA ILE A 35 4.42 14.06 22.02
C ILE A 35 3.10 14.47 21.35
N GLY A 36 3.09 14.65 20.04
CA GLY A 36 1.86 14.92 19.31
C GLY A 36 0.88 13.74 19.40
N ARG A 37 1.41 12.52 19.23
CA ARG A 37 0.60 11.29 19.21
C ARG A 37 -0.02 10.91 20.55
N VAL A 38 0.40 11.52 21.66
CA VAL A 38 -0.28 11.34 22.96
C VAL A 38 -1.51 12.25 23.13
N HIS A 39 -1.79 13.16 22.19
CA HIS A 39 -2.97 14.04 22.27
C HIS A 39 -4.29 13.29 22.55
N PRO A 40 -4.62 12.18 21.84
CA PRO A 40 -5.83 11.40 22.13
C PRO A 40 -5.86 10.78 23.52
N LEU A 41 -4.70 10.51 24.12
CA LEU A 41 -4.61 9.96 25.47
C LEU A 41 -4.89 11.04 26.53
N VAL A 42 -4.30 12.22 26.35
CA VAL A 42 -4.35 13.30 27.35
C VAL A 42 -5.69 14.06 27.32
N LEU A 43 -6.38 14.11 26.16
CA LEU A 43 -7.64 14.86 26.01
C LEU A 43 -8.79 14.38 26.92
N HIS A 44 -8.75 13.14 27.39
CA HIS A 44 -9.80 12.60 28.27
C HIS A 44 -9.78 13.23 29.67
N LEU A 45 -8.61 13.73 30.11
CA LEU A 45 -8.45 14.30 31.45
C LEU A 45 -9.21 15.64 31.62
N PRO A 46 -9.05 16.66 30.74
CA PRO A 46 -9.84 17.88 30.84
C PRO A 46 -11.36 17.66 30.80
N ILE A 47 -11.82 16.73 29.96
CA ILE A 47 -13.25 16.39 29.82
C ILE A 47 -13.77 15.84 31.15
N GLY A 48 -13.11 14.81 31.69
CA GLY A 48 -13.50 14.20 32.96
C GLY A 48 -13.46 15.17 34.14
N LEU A 49 -12.43 16.01 34.21
CA LEU A 49 -12.27 17.00 35.28
C LEU A 49 -13.32 18.11 35.24
N THR A 50 -13.77 18.52 34.05
CA THR A 50 -14.83 19.53 33.91
C THR A 50 -16.18 18.98 34.37
N LEU A 51 -16.49 17.73 34.00
CA LEU A 51 -17.69 17.04 34.50
C LEU A 51 -17.61 16.83 36.02
N ALA A 52 -16.44 16.46 36.54
CA ALA A 52 -16.22 16.32 37.97
C ALA A 52 -16.41 17.66 38.71
N LEU A 53 -15.96 18.79 38.16
CA LEU A 53 -16.18 20.13 38.72
C LEU A 53 -17.68 20.50 38.75
N LEU A 54 -18.44 20.16 37.71
CA LEU A 54 -19.89 20.39 37.66
C LEU A 54 -20.62 19.59 38.75
N LEU A 55 -20.28 18.32 38.91
CA LEU A 55 -20.83 17.45 39.96
C LEU A 55 -20.39 17.90 41.36
N PHE A 56 -19.11 18.26 41.53
CA PHE A 56 -18.55 18.74 42.78
C PHE A 56 -19.21 20.04 43.25
N ASN A 57 -19.50 20.96 42.33
CA ASN A 57 -20.22 22.19 42.66
C ASN A 57 -21.65 21.93 43.17
N SER A 58 -22.27 20.81 42.78
CA SER A 58 -23.62 20.43 43.23
C SER A 58 -23.66 19.94 44.68
N ILE A 59 -22.54 19.47 45.23
CA ILE A 59 -22.42 19.03 46.63
C ILE A 59 -21.88 20.12 47.56
N LYS A 60 -21.69 21.36 47.07
CA LYS A 60 -21.25 22.52 47.87
C LYS A 60 -21.98 22.66 49.23
N PRO A 61 -23.31 22.47 49.34
CA PRO A 61 -24.00 22.61 50.64
C PRO A 61 -23.64 21.53 51.68
N LYS A 62 -22.95 20.46 51.28
CA LYS A 62 -22.64 19.29 52.12
C LYS A 62 -21.18 19.28 52.64
N ILE A 63 -20.37 20.26 52.24
CA ILE A 63 -18.93 20.35 52.57
C ILE A 63 -18.69 21.71 53.24
N ASP A 64 -17.79 21.78 54.21
CA ASP A 64 -17.38 23.05 54.79
C ASP A 64 -16.70 23.96 53.74
N GLN A 65 -16.75 25.28 53.96
CA GLN A 65 -16.29 26.25 52.96
C GLN A 65 -14.79 26.11 52.66
N GLU A 66 -13.96 25.86 53.67
CA GLU A 66 -12.50 25.80 53.52
C GLU A 66 -12.09 24.59 52.67
N SER A 67 -12.62 23.40 52.99
CA SER A 67 -12.41 22.18 52.22
C SER A 67 -12.94 22.30 50.79
N PHE A 68 -14.13 22.91 50.62
CA PHE A 68 -14.70 23.12 49.29
C PHE A 68 -13.79 23.98 48.41
N HIS A 69 -13.32 25.12 48.92
CA HIS A 69 -12.41 26.00 48.21
C HIS A 69 -11.05 25.34 47.92
N LEU A 70 -10.52 24.56 48.86
CA LEU A 70 -9.26 23.84 48.67
C LEU A 70 -9.33 22.82 47.51
N ILE A 71 -10.41 22.04 47.45
CA ILE A 71 -10.64 21.02 46.43
C ILE A 71 -10.93 21.68 45.08
N LEU A 72 -11.81 22.70 45.05
CA LEU A 72 -12.15 23.46 43.86
C LEU A 72 -10.89 24.06 43.21
N ASP A 73 -10.05 24.73 44.01
CA ASP A 73 -8.79 25.31 43.54
C ASP A 73 -7.84 24.27 42.93
N SER A 74 -7.81 23.08 43.52
CA SER A 74 -6.94 22.00 43.07
C SER A 74 -7.46 21.37 41.76
N LEU A 75 -8.77 21.13 41.65
CA LEU A 75 -9.40 20.62 40.43
C LEU A 75 -9.27 21.59 39.27
N LEU A 76 -9.50 22.90 39.50
CA LEU A 76 -9.34 23.92 38.47
C LEU A 76 -7.90 24.03 37.97
N LEU A 77 -6.92 23.94 38.88
CA LEU A 77 -5.51 23.99 38.50
C LEU A 77 -5.07 22.76 37.68
N ILE A 78 -5.53 21.56 38.07
CA ILE A 78 -5.25 20.33 37.31
C ILE A 78 -5.96 20.38 35.95
N LEU A 79 -7.20 20.90 35.89
CA LEU A 79 -7.92 21.10 34.64
C LEU A 79 -7.18 22.09 33.72
N ALA A 80 -6.71 23.23 34.23
CA ALA A 80 -5.92 24.20 33.45
C ALA A 80 -4.63 23.58 32.91
N PHE A 81 -3.91 22.84 33.76
CA PHE A 81 -2.67 22.18 33.37
C PHE A 81 -2.87 21.11 32.29
N THR A 82 -3.84 20.21 32.50
CA THR A 82 -4.13 19.14 31.52
C THR A 82 -4.68 19.69 30.22
N SER A 83 -5.42 20.81 30.24
CA SER A 83 -5.93 21.48 29.04
C SER A 83 -4.80 22.04 28.18
N VAL A 84 -3.83 22.74 28.78
CA VAL A 84 -2.70 23.30 28.02
C VAL A 84 -1.76 22.21 27.50
N VAL A 85 -1.54 21.14 28.26
CA VAL A 85 -0.75 19.98 27.79
C VAL A 85 -1.45 19.28 26.62
N SER A 86 -2.77 19.11 26.69
CA SER A 86 -3.55 18.52 25.59
C SER A 86 -3.50 19.38 24.33
N ALA A 87 -3.68 20.70 24.45
CA ALA A 87 -3.59 21.64 23.34
C ALA A 87 -2.17 21.69 22.72
N PHE A 88 -1.13 21.64 23.56
CA PHE A 88 0.26 21.61 23.11
C PHE A 88 0.63 20.29 22.40
N ALA A 89 0.13 19.14 22.88
CA ALA A 89 0.24 17.90 22.13
C ALA A 89 -0.51 18.00 20.79
N GLY A 90 -1.70 18.59 20.77
CA GLY A 90 -2.49 18.78 19.55
C GLY A 90 -1.79 19.64 18.50
N ILE A 91 -1.14 20.74 18.90
CA ILE A 91 -0.43 21.60 17.95
C ILE A 91 0.80 20.90 17.36
N ILE A 92 1.52 20.09 18.15
CA ILE A 92 2.63 19.26 17.64
C ILE A 92 2.11 18.22 16.64
N LEU A 93 0.98 17.58 16.94
CA LEU A 93 0.34 16.61 16.05
C LEU A 93 -0.09 17.23 14.72
N SER A 94 -0.47 18.51 14.73
CA SER A 94 -0.91 19.23 13.52
C SER A 94 0.19 19.40 12.44
N PHE A 95 1.47 19.22 12.80
CA PHE A 95 2.58 19.22 11.83
C PHE A 95 2.71 17.89 11.05
N GLU A 96 1.97 16.84 11.43
CA GLU A 96 1.89 15.62 10.63
C GLU A 96 0.91 15.82 9.44
N ASN A 97 1.33 15.39 8.24
CA ASN A 97 0.50 15.49 7.03
C ASN A 97 -0.68 14.51 7.07
N GLY A 98 -1.85 14.90 6.53
CA GLY A 98 -2.97 13.98 6.29
C GLY A 98 -4.33 14.41 6.84
N TYR A 99 -4.47 15.67 7.26
CA TYR A 99 -5.74 16.22 7.76
C TYR A 99 -6.31 17.26 6.80
N ASP A 100 -7.62 17.43 6.81
CA ASP A 100 -8.29 18.52 6.10
C ASP A 100 -7.85 19.88 6.69
N VAL A 101 -7.44 20.80 5.81
CA VAL A 101 -6.76 22.05 6.20
C VAL A 101 -7.69 22.97 6.99
N GLU A 102 -8.97 23.01 6.65
CA GLU A 102 -9.95 23.92 7.26
C GLU A 102 -10.46 23.37 8.61
N THR A 103 -10.82 22.10 8.66
CA THR A 103 -11.27 21.43 9.88
C THR A 103 -10.16 21.38 10.93
N LEU A 104 -8.92 21.07 10.51
CA LEU A 104 -7.75 21.12 11.38
C LEU A 104 -7.51 22.51 11.95
N LYS A 105 -7.64 23.55 11.12
CA LYS A 105 -7.48 24.95 11.54
C LYS A 105 -8.50 25.32 12.62
N ASN A 106 -9.77 24.98 12.43
CA ASN A 106 -10.84 25.28 13.37
C ASN A 106 -10.65 24.57 14.71
N HIS A 107 -10.35 23.27 14.70
CA HIS A 107 -10.06 22.50 15.92
C HIS A 107 -8.82 23.03 16.65
N LYS A 108 -7.74 23.36 15.92
CA LYS A 108 -6.50 23.92 16.48
C LYS A 108 -6.76 25.20 17.27
N TYR A 109 -7.40 26.20 16.66
CA TYR A 109 -7.62 27.49 17.33
C TYR A 109 -8.65 27.43 18.45
N THR A 110 -9.70 26.61 18.32
CA THR A 110 -10.68 26.39 19.39
C THR A 110 -10.06 25.65 20.59
N GLY A 111 -9.17 24.68 20.35
CA GLY A 111 -8.39 24.02 21.41
C GLY A 111 -7.46 24.97 22.17
N ILE A 112 -6.77 25.87 21.45
CA ILE A 112 -5.95 26.94 22.07
C ILE A 112 -6.84 27.88 22.89
N GLY A 113 -7.97 28.32 22.33
CA GLY A 113 -8.93 29.20 23.01
C GLY A 113 -9.47 28.58 24.29
N LEU A 114 -9.81 27.28 24.28
CA LEU A 114 -10.27 26.55 25.46
C LEU A 114 -9.18 26.48 26.55
N SER A 115 -7.93 26.21 26.18
CA SER A 115 -6.80 26.20 27.13
C SER A 115 -6.65 27.55 27.85
N LEU A 116 -6.71 28.65 27.09
CA LEU A 116 -6.65 30.00 27.64
C LEU A 116 -7.87 30.32 28.52
N LEU A 117 -9.08 29.96 28.08
CA LEU A 117 -10.32 30.17 28.84
C LEU A 117 -10.24 29.50 30.21
N VAL A 118 -9.86 28.23 30.26
CA VAL A 118 -9.74 27.46 31.51
C VAL A 118 -8.69 28.08 32.43
N TYR A 119 -7.56 28.51 31.89
CA TYR A 119 -6.53 29.20 32.68
C TYR A 119 -7.04 30.53 33.27
N LEU A 120 -7.79 31.33 32.49
CA LEU A 120 -8.42 32.56 32.96
C LEU A 120 -9.48 32.29 34.05
N ILE A 121 -10.27 31.21 33.92
CA ILE A 121 -11.22 30.80 34.97
C ILE A 121 -10.47 30.48 36.27
N TYR A 122 -9.32 29.82 36.20
CA TYR A 122 -8.48 29.55 37.37
C TYR A 122 -7.90 30.85 37.97
N GLU A 123 -7.40 31.77 37.16
CA GLU A 123 -6.81 33.02 37.65
C GLU A 123 -7.86 33.91 38.34
N PHE A 124 -9.06 34.01 37.75
CA PHE A 124 -10.16 34.81 38.28
C PHE A 124 -11.13 34.05 39.20
N ARG A 125 -10.77 32.84 39.63
CA ARG A 125 -11.65 31.95 40.41
C ARG A 125 -12.21 32.62 41.68
N ASN A 126 -11.40 33.42 42.37
CA ASN A 126 -11.82 34.12 43.59
C ASN A 126 -12.94 35.15 43.34
N LYS A 127 -13.11 35.62 42.10
CA LYS A 127 -14.24 36.47 41.69
C LYS A 127 -15.39 35.64 41.15
N ILE A 128 -15.10 34.66 40.29
CA ILE A 128 -16.09 33.83 39.60
C ILE A 128 -16.92 32.98 40.57
N PHE A 129 -16.27 32.37 41.56
CA PHE A 129 -16.90 31.40 42.47
C PHE A 129 -17.56 32.03 43.71
N THR A 130 -17.76 33.35 43.70
CA THR A 130 -18.47 34.10 44.76
C THR A 130 -19.99 34.02 44.60
N SER A 131 -20.47 34.14 43.36
CA SER A 131 -21.90 34.09 43.02
C SER A 131 -22.28 32.73 42.49
N LYS A 132 -23.36 32.15 43.04
CA LYS A 132 -23.93 30.87 42.58
C LYS A 132 -24.32 30.92 41.10
N LEU A 133 -24.88 32.04 40.65
CA LEU A 133 -25.27 32.22 39.25
C LEU A 133 -24.06 32.24 38.33
N ILE A 134 -23.05 33.06 38.65
CA ILE A 134 -21.83 33.20 37.84
C ILE A 134 -21.06 31.88 37.79
N THR A 135 -20.99 31.17 38.92
CA THR A 135 -20.37 29.85 39.01
C THR A 135 -21.02 28.86 38.05
N ASN A 136 -22.34 28.71 38.12
CA ASN A 136 -23.07 27.75 37.30
C ASN A 136 -22.97 28.08 35.82
N LEU A 137 -23.12 29.35 35.45
CA LEU A 137 -22.97 29.80 34.06
C LEU A 137 -21.56 29.51 33.54
N THR A 138 -20.51 29.80 34.33
CA THR A 138 -19.12 29.55 33.94
C THR A 138 -18.87 28.06 33.70
N LEU A 139 -19.34 27.18 34.60
CA LEU A 139 -19.18 25.74 34.45
C LEU A 139 -19.94 25.19 33.25
N ILE A 140 -21.19 25.62 33.03
CA ILE A 140 -22.00 25.21 31.87
C ILE A 140 -21.35 25.65 30.57
N LEU A 141 -20.94 26.92 30.47
CA LEU A 141 -20.27 27.44 29.27
C LEU A 141 -18.94 26.71 28.99
N THR A 142 -18.21 26.32 30.04
CA THR A 142 -16.98 25.52 29.89
C THR A 142 -17.29 24.12 29.35
N VAL A 143 -18.35 23.48 29.83
CA VAL A 143 -18.82 22.18 29.28
C VAL A 143 -19.22 22.32 27.81
N VAL A 144 -19.95 23.38 27.45
CA VAL A 144 -20.33 23.65 26.05
C VAL A 144 -19.09 23.87 25.18
N ALA A 145 -18.13 24.69 25.64
CA ALA A 145 -16.89 24.94 24.91
C ALA A 145 -16.08 23.65 24.67
N ILE A 146 -15.97 22.78 25.69
CA ILE A 146 -15.35 21.46 25.54
C ILE A 146 -16.12 20.59 24.54
N GLY A 147 -17.45 20.63 24.58
CA GLY A 147 -18.30 19.91 23.63
C GLY A 147 -18.05 20.34 22.18
N VAL A 148 -17.93 21.65 21.93
CA VAL A 148 -17.61 22.19 20.60
C VAL A 148 -16.21 21.77 20.14
N VAL A 149 -15.20 21.91 20.99
CA VAL A 149 -13.82 21.48 20.66
C VAL A 149 -13.76 19.97 20.40
N GLY A 150 -14.46 19.18 21.21
CA GLY A 150 -14.57 17.73 21.06
C GLY A 150 -15.30 17.32 19.77
N HIS A 151 -16.37 18.03 19.39
CA HIS A 151 -17.08 17.81 18.13
C HIS A 151 -16.17 18.06 16.93
N LEU A 152 -15.44 19.19 16.91
CA LEU A 152 -14.48 19.50 15.84
C LEU A 152 -13.35 18.47 15.78
N GLY A 153 -12.87 17.97 16.93
CA GLY A 153 -11.89 16.88 16.98
C GLY A 153 -12.44 15.57 16.44
N GLY A 154 -13.71 15.25 16.73
CA GLY A 154 -14.42 14.09 16.18
C GLY A 154 -14.58 14.16 14.67
N ASN A 155 -14.82 15.34 14.10
CA ASN A 155 -14.93 15.53 12.66
C ASN A 155 -13.61 15.22 11.93
N ILE A 156 -12.46 15.48 12.58
CA ILE A 156 -11.14 15.12 12.04
C ILE A 156 -10.96 13.60 11.96
N THR A 157 -11.49 12.84 12.92
CA THR A 157 -11.26 11.38 12.99
C THR A 157 -12.36 10.54 12.35
N HIS A 158 -13.60 11.03 12.32
CA HIS A 158 -14.78 10.30 11.89
C HIS A 158 -15.50 10.90 10.68
N GLY A 159 -15.07 12.08 10.20
CA GLY A 159 -15.69 12.80 9.09
C GLY A 159 -16.70 13.85 9.55
N GLU A 160 -17.09 14.74 8.63
CA GLU A 160 -18.07 15.80 8.91
C GLU A 160 -19.41 15.21 9.40
N ASP A 161 -20.08 15.96 10.28
CA ASP A 161 -21.41 15.63 10.83
C ASP A 161 -21.50 14.32 11.64
N PHE A 162 -20.41 13.85 12.24
CA PHE A 162 -20.40 12.62 13.03
C PHE A 162 -21.40 12.58 14.20
N LEU A 163 -21.60 13.71 14.90
CA LEU A 163 -22.47 13.79 16.09
C LEU A 163 -23.90 14.26 15.79
N PHE A 164 -24.08 15.11 14.78
CA PHE A 164 -25.33 15.82 14.52
C PHE A 164 -25.86 15.64 13.10
N GLY A 165 -25.12 14.91 12.25
CA GLY A 165 -25.62 14.51 10.95
C GLY A 165 -26.82 13.63 11.11
N GLU A 166 -27.97 14.13 10.68
CA GLU A 166 -29.10 13.27 10.38
C GLU A 166 -28.67 12.33 9.26
N LYS A 167 -28.26 11.11 9.63
CA LYS A 167 -28.46 10.00 8.71
C LYS A 167 -29.96 9.81 8.60
N GLU A 168 -30.59 10.47 7.63
CA GLU A 168 -31.80 9.94 7.02
C GLU A 168 -31.44 8.56 6.47
N ALA A 169 -31.53 7.55 7.32
CA ALA A 169 -31.44 6.17 6.92
C ALA A 169 -32.73 5.86 6.17
N LYS A 170 -32.79 6.21 4.88
CA LYS A 170 -33.70 5.52 3.97
C LYS A 170 -33.51 4.03 4.20
N ALA A 171 -34.62 3.32 4.42
CA ALA A 171 -34.60 1.87 4.54
C ALA A 171 -33.81 1.32 3.34
N PRO A 172 -32.85 0.41 3.54
CA PRO A 172 -32.00 -0.04 2.46
C PRO A 172 -32.87 -0.69 1.38
N GLU A 173 -32.90 -0.10 0.19
CA GLU A 173 -33.75 -0.56 -0.92
C GLU A 173 -33.07 -1.69 -1.71
N THR A 174 -31.74 -1.81 -1.61
CA THR A 174 -30.92 -2.75 -2.40
C THR A 174 -30.23 -3.82 -1.55
N THR A 175 -29.92 -4.94 -2.19
CA THR A 175 -29.09 -6.01 -1.61
C THR A 175 -27.73 -5.49 -1.15
N PHE A 176 -27.11 -4.59 -1.94
CA PHE A 176 -25.81 -4.02 -1.63
C PHE A 176 -25.87 -3.17 -0.35
N ASP A 177 -26.84 -2.25 -0.26
CA ASP A 177 -26.97 -1.35 0.88
C ASP A 177 -27.30 -2.10 2.17
N LYS A 178 -28.11 -3.17 2.09
CA LYS A 178 -28.51 -3.95 3.27
C LYS A 178 -27.42 -4.89 3.77
N PHE A 179 -26.72 -5.60 2.88
CA PHE A 179 -25.86 -6.72 3.28
C PHE A 179 -24.37 -6.50 3.03
N VAL A 180 -23.99 -5.73 2.01
CA VAL A 180 -22.58 -5.60 1.58
C VAL A 180 -21.95 -4.32 2.13
N TYR A 181 -22.62 -3.18 1.97
CA TYR A 181 -22.11 -1.88 2.39
C TYR A 181 -21.76 -1.81 3.89
N PRO A 182 -22.55 -2.38 4.84
CA PRO A 182 -22.20 -2.36 6.25
C PRO A 182 -20.85 -3.04 6.56
N ILE A 183 -20.53 -4.11 5.83
CA ILE A 183 -19.25 -4.82 5.96
C ILE A 183 -18.11 -3.90 5.51
N LEU A 184 -18.27 -3.22 4.37
CA LEU A 184 -17.25 -2.32 3.83
C LEU A 184 -17.02 -1.11 4.74
N ASP A 185 -18.10 -0.54 5.27
CA ASP A 185 -18.07 0.60 6.17
C ASP A 185 -17.30 0.25 7.46
N GLN A 186 -17.63 -0.88 8.08
CA GLN A 186 -17.02 -1.31 9.35
C GLN A 186 -15.58 -1.80 9.20
N LYS A 187 -15.27 -2.55 8.14
CA LYS A 187 -13.99 -3.30 8.03
C LYS A 187 -12.97 -2.59 7.15
N CYS A 188 -13.39 -1.72 6.23
CA CYS A 188 -12.52 -1.21 5.17
C CYS A 188 -12.40 0.32 5.15
N LYS A 189 -13.50 1.05 5.37
CA LYS A 189 -13.54 2.51 5.16
C LYS A 189 -12.61 3.31 6.07
N SER A 190 -12.28 2.82 7.26
CA SER A 190 -11.29 3.46 8.17
C SER A 190 -9.89 3.64 7.56
N CYS A 191 -9.57 2.89 6.49
CA CYS A 191 -8.28 2.95 5.79
C CYS A 191 -8.41 3.20 4.26
N HIS A 192 -9.64 3.26 3.74
CA HIS A 192 -9.96 3.44 2.33
C HIS A 192 -11.07 4.49 2.17
N ASN A 193 -10.75 5.74 2.41
CA ASN A 193 -11.67 6.88 2.32
C ASN A 193 -10.96 8.08 1.68
N ASP A 194 -11.64 9.23 1.59
CA ASP A 194 -11.11 10.45 0.98
C ASP A 194 -9.84 10.99 1.63
N GLN A 195 -9.68 10.79 2.94
CA GLN A 195 -8.52 11.26 3.70
C GLN A 195 -7.38 10.22 3.66
N LYS A 196 -7.72 8.94 3.51
CA LYS A 196 -6.78 7.81 3.58
C LYS A 196 -7.09 6.80 2.50
N THR A 197 -6.40 6.92 1.36
CA THR A 197 -6.55 6.04 0.20
C THR A 197 -5.42 4.99 0.12
N LYS A 198 -5.30 4.11 1.12
CA LYS A 198 -4.28 3.05 1.07
C LYS A 198 -4.49 2.18 -0.17
N GLY A 199 -3.40 1.88 -0.89
CA GLY A 199 -3.48 1.13 -2.15
C GLY A 199 -4.26 1.85 -3.25
N GLN A 200 -4.41 3.19 -3.18
CA GLN A 200 -5.20 4.02 -4.10
C GLN A 200 -6.69 3.65 -4.19
N LEU A 201 -7.21 2.91 -3.19
CA LEU A 201 -8.61 2.52 -3.13
C LEU A 201 -9.36 3.48 -2.20
N ASN A 202 -10.52 3.96 -2.68
CA ASN A 202 -11.38 4.90 -1.96
C ASN A 202 -12.81 4.35 -1.92
N MET A 203 -13.37 4.22 -0.71
CA MET A 203 -14.71 3.68 -0.45
C MET A 203 -15.71 4.71 0.07
N SER A 204 -15.44 6.01 -0.09
CA SER A 204 -16.36 7.06 0.37
C SER A 204 -17.67 7.07 -0.42
N THR A 205 -17.64 6.69 -1.70
CA THR A 205 -18.84 6.64 -2.56
C THR A 205 -18.80 5.42 -3.48
N ILE A 206 -19.97 4.94 -3.92
CA ILE A 206 -20.08 3.81 -4.87
C ILE A 206 -19.28 4.06 -6.15
N GLU A 207 -19.32 5.27 -6.69
CA GLU A 207 -18.56 5.64 -7.90
C GLU A 207 -17.05 5.56 -7.68
N LYS A 208 -16.56 5.92 -6.49
CA LYS A 208 -15.15 5.77 -6.12
C LYS A 208 -14.78 4.29 -5.90
N ILE A 209 -15.68 3.48 -5.33
CA ILE A 209 -15.50 2.03 -5.20
C ILE A 209 -15.37 1.37 -6.58
N LYS A 210 -16.25 1.73 -7.52
CA LYS A 210 -16.26 1.19 -8.90
C LYS A 210 -14.97 1.49 -9.66
N LYS A 211 -14.32 2.63 -9.41
CA LYS A 211 -13.01 2.98 -9.99
C LYS A 211 -11.90 2.02 -9.57
N GLY A 212 -12.03 1.33 -8.44
CA GLY A 212 -11.03 0.40 -7.93
C GLY A 212 -9.81 1.10 -7.32
N GLY A 213 -8.73 0.33 -7.12
CA GLY A 213 -7.47 0.84 -6.57
C GLY A 213 -6.28 0.56 -7.47
N LYS A 214 -5.07 0.66 -6.91
CA LYS A 214 -3.78 0.45 -7.60
C LYS A 214 -3.71 -0.89 -8.35
N ASN A 215 -4.43 -1.91 -7.87
CA ASN A 215 -4.44 -3.25 -8.47
C ASN A 215 -5.68 -3.51 -9.34
N GLY A 216 -6.48 -2.50 -9.67
CA GLY A 216 -7.71 -2.64 -10.45
C GLY A 216 -8.98 -2.71 -9.60
N LYS A 217 -10.05 -3.26 -10.19
CA LYS A 217 -11.39 -3.32 -9.59
C LYS A 217 -11.39 -4.11 -8.28
N LEU A 218 -12.20 -3.67 -7.31
CA LEU A 218 -12.28 -4.32 -6.00
C LEU A 218 -12.88 -5.73 -6.08
N TRP A 219 -13.81 -5.93 -7.01
CA TRP A 219 -14.40 -7.22 -7.37
C TRP A 219 -14.78 -7.22 -8.85
N VAL A 220 -14.98 -8.42 -9.39
CA VAL A 220 -15.47 -8.69 -10.74
C VAL A 220 -16.70 -9.58 -10.59
N GLY A 221 -17.86 -9.11 -11.08
CA GLY A 221 -19.11 -9.85 -10.97
C GLY A 221 -18.98 -11.26 -11.59
N ASN A 222 -19.60 -12.24 -10.94
CA ASN A 222 -19.52 -13.68 -11.23
C ASN A 222 -18.13 -14.31 -11.07
N ASP A 223 -17.06 -13.53 -10.82
CA ASP A 223 -15.69 -14.03 -10.74
C ASP A 223 -15.11 -13.81 -9.33
N THR A 224 -15.36 -14.79 -8.46
CA THR A 224 -14.83 -14.80 -7.09
C THR A 224 -13.32 -14.96 -7.05
N LEU A 225 -12.74 -15.69 -8.01
CA LEU A 225 -11.31 -15.93 -8.04
C LEU A 225 -10.53 -14.69 -8.42
N ASN A 226 -11.05 -13.82 -9.29
CA ASN A 226 -10.38 -12.60 -9.70
C ASN A 226 -10.74 -11.36 -8.88
N SER A 227 -11.77 -11.47 -8.03
CA SER A 227 -12.18 -10.40 -7.12
C SER A 227 -11.13 -10.11 -6.04
N HIS A 228 -10.54 -8.92 -6.09
CA HIS A 228 -9.47 -8.52 -5.19
C HIS A 228 -9.89 -8.52 -3.71
N ILE A 229 -11.13 -8.18 -3.38
CA ILE A 229 -11.61 -8.19 -2.00
C ILE A 229 -11.49 -9.59 -1.36
N LEU A 230 -11.89 -10.64 -2.09
CA LEU A 230 -11.77 -12.02 -1.62
C LEU A 230 -10.32 -12.49 -1.62
N LYS A 231 -9.57 -12.21 -2.70
CA LYS A 231 -8.13 -12.56 -2.79
C LYS A 231 -7.36 -12.05 -1.57
N ARG A 232 -7.64 -10.84 -1.12
CA ARG A 232 -6.91 -10.19 0.00
C ARG A 232 -7.40 -10.67 1.35
N ALA A 233 -8.71 -10.91 1.49
CA ALA A 233 -9.27 -11.38 2.75
C ALA A 233 -8.93 -12.86 3.05
N TYR A 234 -8.71 -13.69 2.02
CA TYR A 234 -8.30 -15.09 2.20
C TYR A 234 -6.80 -15.33 2.38
N LEU A 235 -5.96 -14.29 2.30
CA LEU A 235 -4.53 -14.44 2.61
C LEU A 235 -4.32 -14.79 4.09
N ASP A 236 -3.20 -15.41 4.42
CA ASP A 236 -2.82 -15.59 5.83
C ASP A 236 -2.71 -14.24 6.53
N LEU A 237 -3.12 -14.17 7.81
CA LEU A 237 -3.15 -12.91 8.59
C LEU A 237 -1.78 -12.21 8.67
N GLU A 238 -0.69 -12.97 8.55
CA GLU A 238 0.68 -12.46 8.57
C GLU A 238 1.16 -11.97 7.18
N ASP A 239 0.39 -12.20 6.12
CA ASP A 239 0.72 -11.69 4.78
C ASP A 239 0.52 -10.16 4.75
N LYS A 240 1.54 -9.43 4.28
CA LYS A 240 1.51 -7.95 4.16
C LYS A 240 0.38 -7.43 3.28
N LYS A 241 -0.18 -8.28 2.41
CA LYS A 241 -1.29 -7.98 1.51
C LYS A 241 -2.64 -8.38 2.08
N HIS A 242 -2.70 -9.07 3.21
CA HIS A 242 -3.95 -9.42 3.87
C HIS A 242 -4.73 -8.17 4.26
N MET A 243 -6.04 -8.18 3.98
CA MET A 243 -6.94 -7.07 4.29
C MET A 243 -8.22 -7.61 4.91
N PRO A 244 -8.67 -7.07 6.08
CA PRO A 244 -8.07 -5.98 6.84
C PRO A 244 -6.71 -6.34 7.49
N PRO A 245 -5.75 -5.41 7.63
CA PRO A 245 -4.42 -5.75 8.15
C PRO A 245 -4.50 -6.20 9.63
N LYS A 246 -3.48 -6.95 10.07
CA LYS A 246 -3.36 -7.40 11.48
C LYS A 246 -3.54 -6.24 12.46
N GLY A 247 -4.36 -6.47 13.49
CA GLY A 247 -4.73 -5.45 14.49
C GLY A 247 -5.93 -4.56 14.10
N LYS A 248 -6.54 -4.77 12.93
CA LYS A 248 -7.84 -4.18 12.55
C LYS A 248 -8.97 -5.20 12.66
N PRO A 249 -10.24 -4.74 12.80
CA PRO A 249 -11.40 -5.64 12.81
C PRO A 249 -11.40 -6.54 11.58
N GLN A 250 -11.34 -7.85 11.79
CA GLN A 250 -11.27 -8.84 10.72
C GLN A 250 -12.66 -9.18 10.18
N LEU A 251 -12.69 -9.69 8.95
CA LEU A 251 -13.91 -10.26 8.36
C LEU A 251 -14.25 -11.58 9.04
N THR A 252 -15.50 -11.76 9.43
CA THR A 252 -16.01 -13.06 9.90
C THR A 252 -16.27 -13.99 8.72
N ASN A 253 -16.41 -15.29 9.00
CA ASN A 253 -16.79 -16.28 7.98
C ASN A 253 -18.14 -15.94 7.33
N GLN A 254 -19.07 -15.36 8.09
CA GLN A 254 -20.38 -14.94 7.58
C GLN A 254 -20.24 -13.75 6.62
N GLU A 255 -19.45 -12.74 7.01
CA GLU A 255 -19.17 -11.56 6.17
C GLU A 255 -18.45 -11.96 4.88
N LEU A 256 -17.47 -12.87 4.94
CA LEU A 256 -16.79 -13.43 3.77
C LEU A 256 -17.77 -14.18 2.86
N LEU A 257 -18.69 -14.96 3.42
CA LEU A 257 -19.69 -15.68 2.64
C LEU A 257 -20.67 -14.72 1.95
N ILE A 258 -21.12 -13.67 2.65
CA ILE A 258 -21.97 -12.62 2.07
C ILE A 258 -21.27 -11.97 0.87
N LEU A 259 -20.01 -11.56 1.04
CA LEU A 259 -19.22 -10.98 -0.05
C LEU A 259 -19.04 -11.98 -1.21
N LYS A 260 -18.74 -13.25 -0.91
CA LYS A 260 -18.60 -14.30 -1.91
C LYS A 260 -19.91 -14.50 -2.69
N LYS A 261 -21.04 -14.67 -2.01
CA LYS A 261 -22.35 -14.91 -2.61
C LYS A 261 -22.82 -13.72 -3.43
N TRP A 262 -22.62 -12.50 -2.94
CA TRP A 262 -22.95 -11.29 -3.70
C TRP A 262 -22.14 -11.18 -4.99
N ILE A 263 -20.84 -11.50 -4.94
CA ILE A 263 -19.99 -11.52 -6.14
C ILE A 263 -20.45 -12.62 -7.11
N GLN A 264 -20.78 -13.82 -6.61
CA GLN A 264 -21.31 -14.93 -7.42
C GLN A 264 -22.64 -14.59 -8.11
N GLU A 265 -23.47 -13.73 -7.51
CA GLU A 265 -24.72 -13.25 -8.09
C GLU A 265 -24.53 -12.00 -8.98
N GLY A 266 -23.29 -11.67 -9.34
CA GLY A 266 -22.95 -10.64 -10.32
C GLY A 266 -22.54 -9.29 -9.72
N ALA A 267 -22.39 -9.16 -8.40
CA ALA A 267 -21.94 -7.96 -7.71
C ALA A 267 -22.74 -6.68 -8.07
N LYS A 268 -24.07 -6.81 -8.14
CA LYS A 268 -24.97 -5.71 -8.53
C LYS A 268 -25.19 -4.74 -7.36
N TYR A 269 -24.99 -3.45 -7.63
CA TYR A 269 -25.18 -2.38 -6.64
C TYR A 269 -26.63 -1.92 -6.51
N ASP A 270 -27.42 -2.15 -7.55
CA ASP A 270 -28.76 -1.60 -7.78
C ASP A 270 -29.87 -2.65 -7.69
N GLN A 271 -29.53 -3.91 -7.37
CA GLN A 271 -30.51 -4.97 -7.22
C GLN A 271 -31.43 -4.66 -6.03
N LYS A 272 -32.70 -4.37 -6.31
CA LYS A 272 -33.70 -4.12 -5.27
C LYS A 272 -34.01 -5.39 -4.49
N LEU A 273 -34.29 -5.22 -3.19
CA LEU A 273 -34.69 -6.33 -2.32
C LEU A 273 -36.01 -6.99 -2.77
N THR A 274 -36.89 -6.24 -3.43
CA THR A 274 -38.17 -6.73 -4.01
C THR A 274 -37.96 -7.68 -5.19
N ASP A 275 -36.81 -7.60 -5.85
CA ASP A 275 -36.52 -8.33 -7.09
C ASP A 275 -35.76 -9.64 -6.80
N LEU A 276 -35.56 -9.95 -5.51
CA LEU A 276 -34.89 -11.16 -5.06
C LEU A 276 -35.76 -12.39 -5.34
N LYS A 277 -35.22 -13.34 -6.09
CA LYS A 277 -35.89 -14.61 -6.35
C LYS A 277 -35.94 -15.44 -5.05
N PRO A 278 -37.02 -16.20 -4.78
CA PRO A 278 -37.12 -17.07 -3.60
C PRO A 278 -35.96 -18.07 -3.44
N SER A 279 -35.31 -18.45 -4.55
CA SER A 279 -34.15 -19.33 -4.58
C SER A 279 -32.80 -18.64 -4.33
N SER A 280 -32.75 -17.31 -4.21
CA SER A 280 -31.51 -16.55 -4.04
C SER A 280 -31.03 -16.57 -2.59
N PHE A 281 -29.72 -16.51 -2.38
CA PHE A 281 -29.13 -16.48 -1.05
C PHE A 281 -29.66 -15.28 -0.24
N PHE A 282 -29.72 -14.12 -0.88
CA PHE A 282 -30.17 -12.88 -0.24
C PHE A 282 -31.67 -12.83 0.04
N TYR A 283 -32.50 -13.56 -0.71
CA TYR A 283 -33.92 -13.70 -0.35
C TYR A 283 -34.06 -14.38 1.02
N SER A 284 -33.39 -15.52 1.20
CA SER A 284 -33.42 -16.24 2.48
C SER A 284 -32.87 -15.38 3.62
N LEU A 285 -31.74 -14.70 3.39
CA LEU A 285 -31.08 -13.79 4.33
C LEU A 285 -31.95 -12.58 4.70
N ASN A 286 -32.82 -12.14 3.80
CA ASN A 286 -33.72 -10.99 4.00
C ASN A 286 -34.99 -11.38 4.78
N THR A 287 -35.46 -12.63 4.63
CA THR A 287 -36.71 -13.10 5.24
C THR A 287 -36.55 -13.76 6.61
N THR A 288 -35.34 -14.16 7.01
CA THR A 288 -35.08 -14.77 8.32
C THR A 288 -34.30 -13.84 9.23
N SER A 289 -34.88 -13.47 10.38
CA SER A 289 -34.25 -12.59 11.38
C SER A 289 -33.05 -13.20 12.12
N GLU A 290 -32.80 -14.51 11.95
CA GLU A 290 -31.59 -15.17 12.42
C GLU A 290 -31.00 -16.01 11.29
N VAL A 291 -29.87 -15.55 10.77
CA VAL A 291 -29.01 -16.38 9.94
C VAL A 291 -28.03 -17.06 10.88
N LYS A 292 -28.51 -18.08 11.59
CA LYS A 292 -27.63 -19.10 12.17
C LYS A 292 -27.03 -19.90 11.02
N ILE A 293 -25.97 -19.37 10.43
CA ILE A 293 -25.06 -20.21 9.65
C ILE A 293 -24.45 -21.15 10.68
N ALA A 294 -24.94 -22.38 10.74
CA ALA A 294 -24.22 -23.44 11.41
C ALA A 294 -22.83 -23.44 10.78
N ALA A 295 -21.82 -23.01 11.54
CA ALA A 295 -20.43 -23.24 11.14
C ALA A 295 -20.35 -24.73 10.79
N LYS A 296 -19.90 -25.05 9.57
CA LYS A 296 -19.85 -26.42 9.08
C LYS A 296 -19.15 -27.26 10.15
N SER A 297 -19.95 -28.08 10.83
CA SER A 297 -19.50 -28.90 11.96
C SER A 297 -18.96 -30.19 11.38
N TYR A 298 -17.79 -30.59 11.86
CA TYR A 298 -17.15 -31.82 11.45
C TYR A 298 -17.24 -32.80 12.61
N THR A 299 -17.66 -34.02 12.31
CA THR A 299 -17.90 -35.06 13.30
C THR A 299 -16.65 -35.86 13.67
N PHE A 300 -15.53 -35.63 12.96
CA PHE A 300 -14.26 -36.29 13.21
C PHE A 300 -13.41 -35.53 14.23
N SER A 301 -12.56 -36.25 14.95
CA SER A 301 -11.64 -35.69 15.95
C SER A 301 -10.51 -34.89 15.30
N ALA A 302 -10.06 -33.85 16.01
CA ALA A 302 -8.91 -33.05 15.61
C ALA A 302 -7.61 -33.87 15.71
N VAL A 303 -6.67 -33.60 14.81
CA VAL A 303 -5.30 -34.14 14.88
C VAL A 303 -4.52 -33.39 15.96
N SER A 304 -3.61 -34.08 16.66
CA SER A 304 -2.69 -33.44 17.60
C SER A 304 -1.77 -32.43 16.89
N GLU A 305 -1.43 -31.35 17.59
CA GLU A 305 -0.52 -30.32 17.08
C GLU A 305 0.88 -30.88 16.74
N SER A 306 1.33 -31.90 17.47
CA SER A 306 2.59 -32.60 17.19
C SER A 306 2.59 -33.29 15.83
N THR A 307 1.53 -34.01 15.47
CA THR A 307 1.41 -34.67 14.16
C THR A 307 1.25 -33.65 13.03
N LEU A 308 0.54 -32.54 13.26
CA LEU A 308 0.47 -31.45 12.27
C LEU A 308 1.84 -30.82 12.02
N THR A 309 2.65 -30.67 13.07
CA THR A 309 4.01 -30.13 12.98
C THR A 309 4.96 -31.11 12.29
N GLU A 310 4.88 -32.42 12.61
CA GLU A 310 5.68 -33.48 11.97
C GLU A 310 5.44 -33.55 10.45
N LEU A 311 4.19 -33.42 10.02
CA LEU A 311 3.80 -33.51 8.61
C LEU A 311 4.02 -32.20 7.84
N SER A 312 4.15 -31.08 8.55
CA SER A 312 4.42 -29.78 7.94
C SER A 312 5.88 -29.65 7.52
N THR A 313 6.13 -29.00 6.39
CA THR A 313 7.48 -28.66 5.91
C THR A 313 7.53 -27.18 5.54
N PRO A 314 8.71 -26.58 5.33
CA PRO A 314 8.81 -25.21 4.83
C PRO A 314 8.08 -24.96 3.49
N PHE A 315 7.71 -26.03 2.77
CA PHE A 315 7.06 -25.99 1.47
C PHE A 315 5.67 -26.65 1.44
N CYS A 316 5.19 -27.17 2.59
CA CYS A 316 3.86 -27.73 2.75
C CYS A 316 3.31 -27.33 4.13
N THR A 317 2.28 -26.49 4.15
CA THR A 317 1.66 -26.02 5.40
C THR A 317 0.35 -26.74 5.64
N ILE A 318 0.15 -27.25 6.86
CA ILE A 318 -1.09 -27.87 7.30
C ILE A 318 -1.62 -27.04 8.47
N LYS A 319 -2.84 -26.51 8.34
CA LYS A 319 -3.45 -25.66 9.38
C LYS A 319 -4.95 -25.97 9.53
N PRO A 320 -5.53 -25.85 10.74
CA PRO A 320 -6.97 -25.84 10.91
C PRO A 320 -7.64 -24.78 10.04
N ILE A 321 -8.84 -25.07 9.51
CA ILE A 321 -9.57 -24.10 8.68
C ILE A 321 -10.10 -22.91 9.49
N ALA A 322 -10.30 -23.10 10.80
CA ALA A 322 -10.70 -22.10 11.78
C ALA A 322 -10.16 -22.50 13.16
N ASN A 323 -10.11 -21.56 14.09
CA ASN A 323 -9.69 -21.85 15.46
C ASN A 323 -10.64 -22.89 16.09
N GLY A 324 -10.08 -23.96 16.67
CA GLY A 324 -10.85 -25.07 17.25
C GLY A 324 -11.51 -26.02 16.25
N SER A 325 -11.31 -25.84 14.93
CA SER A 325 -11.84 -26.76 13.93
C SER A 325 -10.99 -28.03 13.84
N PRO A 326 -11.59 -29.24 13.83
CA PRO A 326 -10.84 -30.47 13.60
C PRO A 326 -10.43 -30.63 12.12
N ALA A 327 -11.10 -29.91 11.20
CA ALA A 327 -10.80 -29.92 9.77
C ALA A 327 -9.59 -29.05 9.43
N VAL A 328 -8.74 -29.55 8.53
CA VAL A 328 -7.49 -28.92 8.13
C VAL A 328 -7.45 -28.61 6.63
N LYS A 329 -6.73 -27.53 6.30
CA LYS A 329 -6.33 -27.16 4.94
C LYS A 329 -4.84 -27.39 4.75
N VAL A 330 -4.49 -27.88 3.57
CA VAL A 330 -3.12 -28.20 3.16
C VAL A 330 -2.74 -27.39 1.93
N ASN A 331 -1.61 -26.70 1.99
CA ASN A 331 -1.09 -25.91 0.87
C ASN A 331 0.37 -26.27 0.56
N PHE A 332 0.66 -26.53 -0.71
CA PHE A 332 2.02 -26.73 -1.23
C PHE A 332 2.55 -25.46 -1.91
N TYR A 333 3.86 -25.24 -1.78
CA TYR A 333 4.55 -24.08 -2.33
C TYR A 333 5.87 -24.49 -2.98
N VAL A 334 6.38 -23.62 -3.86
CA VAL A 334 7.71 -23.76 -4.49
C VAL A 334 7.85 -25.06 -5.30
N SER A 335 7.48 -25.01 -6.59
CA SER A 335 7.45 -26.18 -7.49
C SER A 335 8.77 -26.96 -7.55
N SER A 336 9.91 -26.27 -7.50
CA SER A 336 11.25 -26.90 -7.52
C SER A 336 11.61 -27.69 -6.25
N LYS A 337 10.82 -27.56 -5.18
CA LYS A 337 10.99 -28.26 -3.90
C LYS A 337 9.88 -29.28 -3.63
N TYR A 338 8.93 -29.45 -4.56
CA TYR A 338 7.87 -30.43 -4.43
C TYR A 338 8.42 -31.85 -4.35
N ASN A 339 7.88 -32.64 -3.41
CA ASN A 339 8.22 -34.04 -3.23
C ASN A 339 6.92 -34.86 -3.15
N PRO A 340 6.67 -35.81 -4.08
CA PRO A 340 5.50 -36.67 -4.05
C PRO A 340 5.31 -37.42 -2.72
N LYS A 341 6.42 -37.80 -2.06
CA LYS A 341 6.38 -38.49 -0.76
C LYS A 341 5.67 -37.67 0.33
N THR A 342 5.75 -36.33 0.25
CA THR A 342 5.05 -35.46 1.20
C THR A 342 3.54 -35.61 1.04
N LEU A 343 3.01 -35.64 -0.19
CA LEU A 343 1.59 -35.88 -0.44
C LEU A 343 1.16 -37.27 0.09
N ASN A 344 1.97 -38.29 -0.12
CA ASN A 344 1.67 -39.65 0.37
C ASN A 344 1.60 -39.70 1.90
N SER A 345 2.49 -38.97 2.59
CA SER A 345 2.53 -38.95 4.06
C SER A 345 1.27 -38.35 4.69
N LEU A 346 0.54 -37.51 3.95
CA LEU A 346 -0.72 -36.89 4.41
C LEU A 346 -1.86 -37.89 4.58
N ALA A 347 -1.74 -39.11 4.07
CA ALA A 347 -2.70 -40.19 4.32
C ALA A 347 -2.91 -40.45 5.82
N LYS A 348 -1.91 -40.15 6.67
CA LYS A 348 -2.02 -40.24 8.14
C LYS A 348 -3.12 -39.35 8.74
N ILE A 349 -3.47 -38.25 8.06
CA ILE A 349 -4.47 -37.27 8.49
C ILE A 349 -5.58 -37.09 7.45
N GLY A 350 -5.76 -38.09 6.59
CA GLY A 350 -6.65 -38.00 5.42
C GLY A 350 -8.12 -37.77 5.77
N GLU A 351 -8.55 -38.18 6.97
CA GLU A 351 -9.90 -37.91 7.47
C GLU A 351 -10.14 -36.41 7.73
N GLN A 352 -9.11 -35.68 8.18
CA GLN A 352 -9.23 -34.28 8.57
C GLN A 352 -9.00 -33.30 7.42
N ILE A 353 -8.41 -33.74 6.30
CA ILE A 353 -8.13 -32.89 5.15
C ILE A 353 -9.43 -32.59 4.39
N VAL A 354 -9.85 -31.32 4.45
CA VAL A 354 -11.02 -30.81 3.72
C VAL A 354 -10.64 -29.89 2.56
N SER A 355 -9.41 -29.37 2.55
CA SER A 355 -8.92 -28.51 1.48
C SER A 355 -7.48 -28.84 1.13
N LEU A 356 -7.22 -29.05 -0.16
CA LEU A 356 -5.90 -29.36 -0.70
C LEU A 356 -5.56 -28.45 -1.87
N ASN A 357 -4.47 -27.70 -1.76
CA ASN A 357 -3.95 -26.85 -2.81
C ASN A 357 -2.58 -27.33 -3.29
N LEU A 358 -2.56 -27.77 -4.54
CA LEU A 358 -1.39 -28.28 -5.27
C LEU A 358 -1.10 -27.43 -6.52
N SER A 359 -1.71 -26.24 -6.63
CA SER A 359 -1.56 -25.39 -7.81
C SER A 359 -0.09 -25.07 -8.09
N LYS A 360 0.29 -25.13 -9.38
CA LYS A 360 1.67 -24.90 -9.88
C LYS A 360 2.71 -25.94 -9.45
N MET A 361 2.32 -26.98 -8.71
CA MET A 361 3.24 -28.06 -8.36
C MET A 361 3.40 -29.01 -9.56
N PRO A 362 4.54 -29.69 -9.70
CA PRO A 362 4.78 -30.67 -10.76
C PRO A 362 4.03 -31.99 -10.47
N VAL A 363 2.71 -31.89 -10.32
CA VAL A 363 1.78 -32.99 -10.04
C VAL A 363 1.35 -33.63 -11.34
N THR A 364 1.39 -34.97 -11.37
CA THR A 364 0.96 -35.82 -12.48
C THR A 364 -0.26 -36.66 -12.09
N ASP A 365 -0.84 -37.36 -13.06
CA ASP A 365 -2.01 -38.23 -12.90
C ASP A 365 -1.84 -39.33 -11.82
N GLU A 366 -0.61 -39.71 -11.49
CA GLU A 366 -0.32 -40.66 -10.40
C GLU A 366 -0.86 -40.18 -9.04
N SER A 367 -0.92 -38.86 -8.85
CA SER A 367 -1.34 -38.24 -7.59
C SER A 367 -2.83 -38.43 -7.29
N PHE A 368 -3.67 -38.75 -8.29
CA PHE A 368 -5.08 -39.06 -8.04
C PHE A 368 -5.25 -40.26 -7.10
N GLY A 369 -4.33 -41.22 -7.12
CA GLY A 369 -4.35 -42.36 -6.18
C GLY A 369 -4.19 -41.91 -4.73
N GLU A 370 -3.30 -40.96 -4.48
CA GLU A 370 -3.02 -40.44 -3.13
C GLU A 370 -4.13 -39.51 -2.66
N ILE A 371 -4.61 -38.62 -3.53
CA ILE A 371 -5.70 -37.69 -3.24
C ILE A 371 -7.00 -38.45 -2.90
N SER A 372 -7.23 -39.61 -3.55
CA SER A 372 -8.41 -40.44 -3.30
C SER A 372 -8.52 -40.96 -1.85
N LYS A 373 -7.45 -40.88 -1.06
CA LYS A 373 -7.43 -41.27 0.36
C LYS A 373 -8.07 -40.21 1.27
N PHE A 374 -8.33 -39.00 0.77
CA PHE A 374 -8.89 -37.87 1.54
C PHE A 374 -10.41 -37.85 1.40
N GLN A 375 -11.10 -38.70 2.16
CA GLN A 375 -12.55 -38.95 1.99
C GLN A 375 -13.44 -37.73 2.29
N ASN A 376 -12.98 -36.84 3.17
CA ASN A 376 -13.66 -35.61 3.54
C ASN A 376 -13.17 -34.39 2.74
N LEU A 377 -12.38 -34.58 1.69
CA LEU A 377 -11.89 -33.49 0.85
C LEU A 377 -13.07 -32.77 0.18
N GLU A 378 -13.18 -31.46 0.39
CA GLU A 378 -14.24 -30.60 -0.13
C GLU A 378 -13.73 -29.67 -1.23
N TYR A 379 -12.46 -29.26 -1.15
CA TYR A 379 -11.84 -28.35 -2.10
C TYR A 379 -10.50 -28.92 -2.59
N LEU A 380 -10.38 -29.08 -3.92
CA LEU A 380 -9.15 -29.52 -4.57
C LEU A 380 -8.71 -28.53 -5.64
N ASN A 381 -7.50 -27.99 -5.52
CA ASN A 381 -6.91 -27.10 -6.51
C ASN A 381 -5.66 -27.71 -7.15
N LEU A 382 -5.77 -27.99 -8.45
CA LEU A 382 -4.75 -28.55 -9.34
C LEU A 382 -4.43 -27.58 -10.50
N ASN A 383 -4.79 -26.29 -10.39
CA ASN A 383 -4.54 -25.31 -11.44
C ASN A 383 -3.05 -25.24 -11.80
N GLN A 384 -2.73 -25.16 -13.09
CA GLN A 384 -1.34 -25.03 -13.59
C GLN A 384 -0.44 -26.21 -13.19
N THR A 385 -0.99 -27.43 -13.17
CA THR A 385 -0.24 -28.67 -12.97
C THR A 385 -0.12 -29.45 -14.29
N GLU A 386 0.66 -30.54 -14.30
CA GLU A 386 0.92 -31.36 -15.49
C GLU A 386 -0.12 -32.48 -15.70
N ILE A 387 -1.23 -32.47 -14.95
CA ILE A 387 -2.28 -33.50 -15.04
C ILE A 387 -2.94 -33.54 -16.42
N THR A 388 -3.13 -34.74 -16.95
CA THR A 388 -3.82 -35.00 -18.23
C THR A 388 -5.24 -35.52 -18.04
N GLY A 389 -5.59 -35.90 -16.81
CA GLY A 389 -6.92 -36.39 -16.44
C GLY A 389 -7.03 -37.91 -16.38
N LYS A 390 -5.99 -38.66 -16.79
CA LYS A 390 -6.02 -40.12 -16.69
C LYS A 390 -6.13 -40.55 -15.23
N GLY A 391 -7.12 -41.37 -14.89
CA GLY A 391 -7.33 -41.83 -13.52
C GLY A 391 -8.07 -40.85 -12.62
N ILE A 392 -8.59 -39.74 -13.15
CA ILE A 392 -9.38 -38.75 -12.38
C ILE A 392 -10.63 -39.36 -11.73
N GLU A 393 -11.17 -40.45 -12.29
CA GLU A 393 -12.30 -41.20 -11.72
C GLU A 393 -12.04 -41.70 -10.28
N LYS A 394 -10.77 -41.83 -9.88
CA LYS A 394 -10.40 -42.15 -8.48
C LYS A 394 -10.88 -41.10 -7.49
N LEU A 395 -11.07 -39.85 -7.93
CA LEU A 395 -11.61 -38.77 -7.09
C LEU A 395 -13.05 -39.02 -6.64
N LYS A 396 -13.77 -39.99 -7.21
CA LYS A 396 -15.08 -40.42 -6.70
C LYS A 396 -15.03 -40.94 -5.26
N ASN A 397 -13.85 -41.35 -4.77
CA ASN A 397 -13.64 -41.69 -3.37
C ASN A 397 -13.66 -40.47 -2.42
N CYS A 398 -13.40 -39.26 -2.93
CA CYS A 398 -13.56 -38.00 -2.21
C CYS A 398 -15.05 -37.62 -2.19
N LYS A 399 -15.85 -38.34 -1.40
CA LYS A 399 -17.32 -38.26 -1.41
C LYS A 399 -17.87 -36.87 -1.12
N LYS A 400 -17.09 -36.01 -0.45
CA LYS A 400 -17.47 -34.63 -0.09
C LYS A 400 -16.89 -33.56 -1.03
N LEU A 401 -16.26 -33.93 -2.14
CA LEU A 401 -15.60 -32.97 -3.02
C LEU A 401 -16.62 -32.05 -3.69
N GLU A 402 -16.64 -30.79 -3.27
CA GLU A 402 -17.55 -29.74 -3.74
C GLU A 402 -16.92 -28.90 -4.86
N VAL A 403 -15.62 -28.64 -4.76
CA VAL A 403 -14.91 -27.76 -5.69
C VAL A 403 -13.68 -28.43 -6.27
N LEU A 404 -13.61 -28.47 -7.60
CA LEU A 404 -12.44 -28.91 -8.35
C LEU A 404 -11.91 -27.78 -9.23
N ALA A 405 -10.65 -27.39 -9.03
CA ALA A 405 -9.98 -26.43 -9.89
C ALA A 405 -8.88 -27.10 -10.72
N VAL A 406 -9.02 -27.09 -12.04
CA VAL A 406 -8.08 -27.68 -13.02
C VAL A 406 -7.78 -26.71 -14.18
N ALA A 407 -7.84 -25.41 -13.90
CA ALA A 407 -7.54 -24.35 -14.85
C ALA A 407 -6.09 -24.43 -15.33
N ASN A 408 -5.86 -24.20 -16.62
CA ASN A 408 -4.56 -24.28 -17.30
C ASN A 408 -3.84 -25.61 -16.99
N THR A 409 -4.55 -26.72 -17.24
CA THR A 409 -4.00 -28.08 -17.18
C THR A 409 -4.14 -28.76 -18.54
N LYS A 410 -3.59 -29.96 -18.68
CA LYS A 410 -3.70 -30.78 -19.89
C LYS A 410 -4.90 -31.74 -19.84
N ILE A 411 -5.84 -31.51 -18.93
CA ILE A 411 -7.04 -32.35 -18.78
C ILE A 411 -7.81 -32.46 -20.10
N SER A 412 -8.21 -33.68 -20.48
CA SER A 412 -9.09 -33.93 -21.63
C SER A 412 -10.57 -33.76 -21.25
N PHE A 413 -11.41 -33.47 -22.25
CA PHE A 413 -12.85 -33.33 -22.02
C PHE A 413 -13.47 -34.67 -21.60
N GLU A 414 -13.02 -35.75 -22.24
CA GLU A 414 -13.45 -37.12 -22.02
C GLU A 414 -13.12 -37.58 -20.58
N ASP A 415 -11.94 -37.23 -20.06
CA ASP A 415 -11.55 -37.56 -18.70
C ASP A 415 -12.36 -36.75 -17.67
N LEU A 416 -12.56 -35.45 -17.90
CA LEU A 416 -13.38 -34.64 -16.99
C LEU A 416 -14.81 -35.16 -16.88
N GLN A 417 -15.41 -35.60 -18.00
CA GLN A 417 -16.78 -36.13 -18.00
C GLN A 417 -16.97 -37.32 -17.05
N LYS A 418 -15.92 -38.11 -16.78
CA LYS A 418 -15.98 -39.28 -15.89
C LYS A 418 -16.34 -38.94 -14.44
N ILE A 419 -16.18 -37.67 -14.01
CA ILE A 419 -16.47 -37.22 -12.64
C ILE A 419 -17.61 -36.20 -12.55
N MET A 420 -18.19 -35.78 -13.68
CA MET A 420 -19.27 -34.78 -13.71
C MET A 420 -20.60 -35.32 -13.15
N ASP A 421 -20.72 -36.65 -13.01
CA ASP A 421 -21.83 -37.36 -12.39
C ASP A 421 -21.78 -37.36 -10.84
N MET A 422 -20.66 -36.94 -10.24
CA MET A 422 -20.51 -36.89 -8.79
C MET A 422 -21.57 -35.97 -8.16
N PRO A 423 -22.39 -36.45 -7.20
CA PRO A 423 -23.47 -35.65 -6.63
C PRO A 423 -22.94 -34.48 -5.80
N SER A 424 -21.81 -34.66 -5.09
CA SER A 424 -21.18 -33.65 -4.23
C SER A 424 -20.46 -32.54 -4.99
N LEU A 425 -19.98 -32.80 -6.21
CA LEU A 425 -19.23 -31.81 -6.98
C LEU A 425 -20.17 -30.68 -7.40
N GLU A 426 -19.96 -29.47 -6.91
CA GLU A 426 -20.82 -28.31 -7.20
C GLU A 426 -20.18 -27.37 -8.22
N GLU A 427 -18.86 -27.18 -8.14
CA GLU A 427 -18.15 -26.13 -8.86
C GLU A 427 -16.86 -26.66 -9.50
N VAL A 428 -16.66 -26.34 -10.79
CA VAL A 428 -15.48 -26.76 -11.55
C VAL A 428 -14.86 -25.57 -12.28
N TYR A 429 -13.58 -25.31 -12.01
CA TYR A 429 -12.81 -24.25 -12.67
C TYR A 429 -11.99 -24.81 -13.84
N LEU A 430 -12.26 -24.30 -15.05
CA LEU A 430 -11.72 -24.81 -16.32
C LEU A 430 -11.08 -23.70 -17.18
N TRP A 431 -10.73 -22.55 -16.60
CA TRP A 431 -10.11 -21.46 -17.35
C TRP A 431 -8.80 -21.90 -18.03
N GLU A 432 -8.57 -21.47 -19.28
CA GLU A 432 -7.40 -21.83 -20.09
C GLU A 432 -7.16 -23.35 -20.27
N THR A 433 -8.19 -24.20 -20.21
CA THR A 433 -8.08 -25.59 -20.68
C THR A 433 -8.16 -25.67 -22.20
N LYS A 434 -7.83 -26.83 -22.78
CA LYS A 434 -7.82 -27.05 -24.23
C LYS A 434 -9.21 -27.41 -24.82
N PHE A 435 -10.29 -27.10 -24.12
CA PHE A 435 -11.62 -27.46 -24.59
C PHE A 435 -12.10 -26.50 -25.68
N THR A 436 -12.90 -27.04 -26.60
CA THR A 436 -13.58 -26.28 -27.64
C THR A 436 -14.76 -25.50 -27.06
N LYS A 437 -15.25 -24.50 -27.81
CA LYS A 437 -16.42 -23.70 -27.42
C LYS A 437 -17.64 -24.59 -27.22
N GLU A 438 -17.84 -25.57 -28.10
CA GLU A 438 -18.94 -26.53 -28.06
C GLU A 438 -18.89 -27.40 -26.81
N GLN A 439 -17.69 -27.86 -26.42
CA GLN A 439 -17.47 -28.62 -25.20
C GLN A 439 -17.78 -27.80 -23.95
N TYR A 440 -17.37 -26.52 -23.89
CA TYR A 440 -17.72 -25.65 -22.78
C TYR A 440 -19.23 -25.41 -22.66
N GLU A 441 -19.91 -25.15 -23.78
CA GLU A 441 -21.36 -24.99 -23.81
C GLU A 441 -22.08 -26.29 -23.39
N SER A 442 -21.53 -27.45 -23.72
CA SER A 442 -22.04 -28.73 -23.22
C SER A 442 -21.90 -28.86 -21.69
N LEU A 443 -20.79 -28.40 -21.10
CA LEU A 443 -20.58 -28.47 -19.64
C LEU A 443 -21.49 -27.49 -18.88
N LYS A 444 -21.76 -26.32 -19.45
CA LYS A 444 -22.69 -25.33 -18.87
C LYS A 444 -24.12 -25.83 -18.76
N LYS A 445 -24.51 -26.83 -19.56
CA LYS A 445 -25.82 -27.49 -19.44
C LYS A 445 -25.93 -28.43 -18.23
N SER A 446 -24.80 -28.78 -17.60
CA SER A 446 -24.83 -29.55 -16.36
C SER A 446 -25.43 -28.72 -15.22
N LYS A 447 -25.91 -29.38 -14.16
CA LYS A 447 -26.34 -28.69 -12.93
C LYS A 447 -25.16 -28.08 -12.14
N LYS A 448 -23.93 -28.29 -12.58
CA LYS A 448 -22.70 -27.86 -11.89
C LYS A 448 -22.33 -26.45 -12.33
N ARG A 449 -21.76 -25.65 -11.42
CA ARG A 449 -21.23 -24.31 -11.73
C ARG A 449 -19.91 -24.47 -12.48
N ILE A 450 -19.88 -24.10 -13.75
CA ILE A 450 -18.68 -24.15 -14.58
C ILE A 450 -18.05 -22.76 -14.67
N GLU A 451 -16.87 -22.61 -14.07
CA GLU A 451 -16.14 -21.36 -14.00
C GLU A 451 -15.01 -21.32 -15.03
N LEU A 452 -15.19 -20.48 -16.04
CA LEU A 452 -14.25 -20.32 -17.14
C LEU A 452 -13.37 -19.08 -16.99
N GLY A 453 -13.44 -18.38 -15.84
CA GLY A 453 -12.80 -17.09 -15.67
C GLY A 453 -13.31 -16.06 -16.68
N TYR A 454 -12.47 -15.08 -17.00
CA TYR A 454 -12.78 -14.10 -18.03
C TYR A 454 -12.52 -14.68 -19.43
N ILE A 455 -13.58 -14.78 -20.23
CA ILE A 455 -13.52 -15.10 -21.65
C ILE A 455 -13.68 -13.76 -22.40
N PRO A 456 -12.64 -13.28 -23.09
CA PRO A 456 -12.74 -12.08 -23.91
C PRO A 456 -13.74 -12.33 -25.04
N ASP A 457 -14.61 -11.36 -25.30
CA ASP A 457 -15.41 -11.34 -26.52
C ASP A 457 -14.47 -11.25 -27.74
N GLU A 458 -14.80 -11.89 -28.86
CA GLU A 458 -14.03 -11.81 -30.10
C GLU A 458 -13.95 -10.36 -30.62
N SER A 459 -14.87 -9.50 -30.19
CA SER A 459 -14.85 -8.04 -30.45
C SER A 459 -13.90 -7.24 -29.53
N GLU A 460 -13.46 -7.82 -28.41
CA GLU A 460 -12.70 -7.13 -27.38
C GLU A 460 -11.20 -7.37 -27.53
N THR A 461 -10.45 -6.38 -28.00
CA THR A 461 -8.99 -6.47 -28.07
C THR A 461 -8.36 -6.09 -26.73
N LEU A 462 -7.82 -7.08 -26.02
CA LEU A 462 -7.18 -6.87 -24.72
C LEU A 462 -5.80 -6.22 -24.85
N LYS A 463 -5.46 -5.35 -23.90
CA LYS A 463 -4.14 -4.70 -23.82
C LYS A 463 -3.20 -5.42 -22.87
N LEU A 464 -1.97 -5.69 -23.32
CA LEU A 464 -0.93 -6.30 -22.50
C LEU A 464 -0.41 -5.35 -21.41
N ASN A 465 0.03 -5.93 -20.30
CA ASN A 465 0.84 -5.20 -19.33
C ASN A 465 2.29 -5.05 -19.84
N PRO A 466 3.03 -4.03 -19.40
CA PRO A 466 4.42 -3.89 -19.82
C PRO A 466 5.32 -5.03 -19.32
N PRO A 467 6.46 -5.28 -20.01
CA PRO A 467 7.51 -6.18 -19.54
C PRO A 467 8.01 -5.80 -18.14
N ILE A 468 8.55 -6.79 -17.44
CA ILE A 468 9.08 -6.67 -16.08
C ILE A 468 10.59 -6.90 -16.12
N LEU A 469 11.33 -6.00 -15.47
CA LEU A 469 12.74 -6.18 -15.20
C LEU A 469 12.94 -7.18 -14.05
N VAL A 470 13.72 -8.23 -14.28
CA VAL A 470 13.97 -9.29 -13.30
C VAL A 470 15.03 -8.86 -12.29
N ASN A 471 16.09 -8.22 -12.76
CA ASN A 471 17.14 -7.65 -11.92
C ASN A 471 16.75 -6.23 -11.51
N GLU A 472 16.29 -6.05 -10.27
CA GLU A 472 15.81 -4.74 -9.79
C GLU A 472 16.90 -3.67 -9.73
N ASN A 473 18.18 -4.05 -9.82
CA ASN A 473 19.29 -3.12 -9.83
C ASN A 473 19.52 -2.52 -11.22
N GLN A 474 19.37 -1.19 -11.31
CA GLN A 474 19.66 -0.40 -12.51
C GLN A 474 21.13 0.02 -12.61
N ILE A 475 21.92 -0.21 -11.54
CA ILE A 475 23.37 -0.04 -11.55
C ILE A 475 24.01 -1.37 -11.99
N LEU A 476 24.78 -1.32 -13.07
CA LEU A 476 25.44 -2.47 -13.69
C LEU A 476 26.94 -2.47 -13.35
N GLU A 477 27.37 -3.50 -12.63
CA GLU A 477 28.76 -3.70 -12.24
C GLU A 477 29.37 -4.92 -12.96
N GLY A 478 30.64 -4.84 -13.35
CA GLY A 478 31.34 -5.96 -14.00
C GLY A 478 30.59 -6.48 -15.22
N ASN A 479 30.22 -7.77 -15.21
CA ASN A 479 29.50 -8.43 -16.30
C ASN A 479 27.99 -8.60 -16.05
N SER A 480 27.38 -7.73 -15.21
CA SER A 480 25.92 -7.74 -15.00
C SER A 480 25.16 -7.65 -16.32
N THR A 481 24.12 -8.48 -16.44
CA THR A 481 23.22 -8.52 -17.59
C THR A 481 21.82 -8.08 -17.20
N ILE A 482 21.09 -7.54 -18.17
CA ILE A 482 19.72 -7.08 -18.01
C ILE A 482 18.80 -8.20 -18.45
N THR A 483 17.91 -8.62 -17.56
CA THR A 483 16.97 -9.72 -17.81
C THR A 483 15.54 -9.22 -17.75
N LEU A 484 14.80 -9.43 -18.84
CA LEU A 484 13.39 -9.05 -18.95
C LEU A 484 12.50 -10.30 -18.93
N LYS A 485 11.31 -10.18 -18.35
CA LYS A 485 10.27 -11.22 -18.39
C LYS A 485 8.88 -10.63 -18.56
N HIS A 486 7.94 -11.47 -18.97
CA HIS A 486 6.52 -11.16 -18.98
C HIS A 486 5.75 -12.22 -18.19
N THR A 487 4.63 -11.84 -17.57
CA THR A 487 3.81 -12.74 -16.74
C THR A 487 2.96 -13.70 -17.56
N LEU A 488 2.49 -13.25 -18.72
CA LEU A 488 1.74 -14.06 -19.67
C LEU A 488 2.70 -14.86 -20.57
N GLN A 489 2.34 -16.10 -20.87
CA GLN A 489 3.02 -16.94 -21.85
C GLN A 489 2.72 -16.50 -23.28
N ASN A 490 3.62 -16.86 -24.21
CA ASN A 490 3.55 -16.54 -25.65
C ASN A 490 3.45 -15.03 -25.91
N VAL A 491 4.27 -14.24 -25.20
CA VAL A 491 4.41 -12.79 -25.39
C VAL A 491 5.82 -12.49 -25.86
N ASP A 492 5.94 -11.74 -26.95
CA ASP A 492 7.22 -11.22 -27.44
C ASP A 492 7.51 -9.90 -26.75
N ILE A 493 8.65 -9.84 -26.05
CA ILE A 493 9.20 -8.59 -25.52
C ILE A 493 10.09 -7.98 -26.60
N ARG A 494 9.80 -6.75 -27.01
CA ARG A 494 10.61 -5.99 -27.97
C ARG A 494 11.27 -4.81 -27.29
N TYR A 495 12.45 -4.44 -27.76
CA TYR A 495 13.23 -3.37 -27.12
C TYR A 495 14.12 -2.58 -28.08
N THR A 496 14.51 -1.40 -27.62
CA THR A 496 15.56 -0.54 -28.18
C THR A 496 16.53 -0.18 -27.06
N ILE A 497 17.80 0.06 -27.39
CA ILE A 497 18.86 0.39 -26.41
C ILE A 497 19.38 1.80 -26.54
N ASP A 498 18.97 2.54 -27.57
CA ASP A 498 19.38 3.91 -27.87
C ASP A 498 18.37 4.96 -27.35
N GLY A 499 17.33 4.52 -26.63
CA GLY A 499 16.26 5.37 -26.13
C GLY A 499 15.17 5.70 -27.16
N THR A 500 15.24 5.18 -28.40
CA THR A 500 14.16 5.34 -29.38
C THR A 500 12.93 4.51 -29.01
N VAL A 501 11.75 4.88 -29.50
CA VAL A 501 10.52 4.11 -29.21
C VAL A 501 10.54 2.77 -29.98
N PRO A 502 10.35 1.62 -29.31
CA PRO A 502 10.32 0.34 -29.99
C PRO A 502 9.05 0.19 -30.85
N ASP A 503 9.23 -0.26 -32.10
CA ASP A 503 8.16 -0.65 -33.00
C ASP A 503 7.60 -2.03 -32.59
N SER A 504 6.27 -2.13 -32.52
CA SER A 504 5.57 -3.35 -32.09
C SER A 504 5.75 -4.56 -33.02
N THR A 505 6.26 -4.37 -34.24
CA THR A 505 6.42 -5.41 -35.26
C THR A 505 7.87 -5.59 -35.72
N LYS A 506 8.65 -4.50 -35.76
CA LYS A 506 9.99 -4.46 -36.35
C LYS A 506 11.12 -4.45 -35.33
N SER A 507 10.90 -3.93 -34.12
CA SER A 507 11.99 -3.83 -33.13
C SER A 507 12.47 -5.21 -32.67
N THR A 508 13.75 -5.27 -32.31
CA THR A 508 14.43 -6.49 -31.87
C THR A 508 13.65 -7.21 -30.77
N VAL A 509 13.40 -8.49 -30.97
CA VAL A 509 12.79 -9.38 -29.97
C VAL A 509 13.86 -9.78 -28.96
N TYR A 510 13.56 -9.60 -27.67
CA TYR A 510 14.41 -10.04 -26.57
C TYR A 510 14.43 -11.57 -26.49
N LYS A 511 15.61 -12.16 -26.74
CA LYS A 511 15.83 -13.61 -26.69
C LYS A 511 16.81 -14.04 -25.59
N SER A 512 17.68 -13.14 -25.14
CA SER A 512 18.73 -13.42 -24.17
C SER A 512 19.08 -12.17 -23.38
N PRO A 513 19.68 -12.30 -22.18
CA PRO A 513 20.10 -11.16 -21.37
C PRO A 513 20.98 -10.15 -22.13
N ILE A 514 20.78 -8.87 -21.87
CA ILE A 514 21.47 -7.77 -22.57
C ILE A 514 22.66 -7.29 -21.74
N THR A 515 23.81 -7.05 -22.37
CA THR A 515 24.99 -6.44 -21.74
C THR A 515 25.19 -5.02 -22.26
N LEU A 516 25.46 -4.08 -21.36
CA LEU A 516 25.74 -2.68 -21.70
C LEU A 516 27.18 -2.30 -21.39
N LYS A 517 27.75 -1.43 -22.24
CA LYS A 517 29.11 -0.88 -22.09
C LYS A 517 29.14 0.43 -21.31
N ASN A 518 28.03 1.18 -21.32
CA ASN A 518 27.88 2.49 -20.71
C ASN A 518 26.39 2.76 -20.41
N TYR A 519 26.07 3.97 -19.96
CA TYR A 519 24.69 4.38 -19.71
C TYR A 519 23.81 4.25 -20.94
N ARG A 520 22.64 3.61 -20.80
CA ARG A 520 21.62 3.52 -21.84
C ARG A 520 20.21 3.58 -21.26
N ALA A 521 19.33 4.25 -22.01
CA ALA A 521 17.89 4.12 -21.84
C ALA A 521 17.40 2.94 -22.68
N ILE A 522 16.89 1.91 -22.03
CA ILE A 522 16.23 0.78 -22.69
C ILE A 522 14.73 1.02 -22.66
N LYS A 523 14.11 1.06 -23.84
CA LYS A 523 12.65 1.12 -23.96
C LYS A 523 12.14 -0.24 -24.39
N THR A 524 11.07 -0.69 -23.75
CA THR A 524 10.52 -2.04 -23.96
C THR A 524 9.01 -1.99 -24.19
N ILE A 525 8.51 -2.94 -24.98
CA ILE A 525 7.09 -3.14 -25.24
C ILE A 525 6.79 -4.64 -25.31
N ALA A 526 5.63 -5.07 -24.80
CA ALA A 526 5.15 -6.43 -24.91
C ALA A 526 4.14 -6.53 -26.06
N THR A 527 4.27 -7.58 -26.88
CA THR A 527 3.44 -7.80 -28.08
C THR A 527 2.97 -9.25 -28.14
N LYS A 528 1.73 -9.45 -28.59
CA LYS A 528 1.11 -10.78 -28.78
C LYS A 528 0.05 -10.66 -29.87
N LYS A 529 -0.02 -11.66 -30.75
CA LYS A 529 -1.02 -11.69 -31.84
C LYS A 529 -2.44 -11.65 -31.26
N GLY A 530 -3.29 -10.77 -31.79
CA GLY A 530 -4.67 -10.59 -31.33
C GLY A 530 -4.83 -9.74 -30.06
N TRP A 531 -3.76 -9.11 -29.58
CA TRP A 531 -3.76 -8.25 -28.40
C TRP A 531 -3.21 -6.86 -28.76
N LEU A 532 -3.72 -5.82 -28.08
CA LEU A 532 -3.08 -4.51 -28.09
C LEU A 532 -1.74 -4.61 -27.35
N ALA A 533 -0.71 -4.00 -27.95
CA ALA A 533 0.60 -3.93 -27.34
C ALA A 533 0.55 -3.19 -25.99
N SER A 534 1.50 -3.51 -25.11
CA SER A 534 1.58 -2.82 -23.82
C SER A 534 1.91 -1.34 -23.97
N ASP A 535 1.74 -0.59 -22.88
CA ASP A 535 2.43 0.69 -22.77
C ASP A 535 3.95 0.49 -22.83
N ILE A 536 4.64 1.49 -23.38
CA ILE A 536 6.10 1.49 -23.44
C ILE A 536 6.64 1.67 -22.03
N LYS A 537 7.61 0.82 -21.66
CA LYS A 537 8.30 0.92 -20.38
C LYS A 537 9.75 1.31 -20.60
N ASP A 538 10.13 2.42 -19.98
CA ASP A 538 11.49 2.93 -19.95
C ASP A 538 12.26 2.38 -18.73
N TYR A 539 13.50 1.98 -18.98
CA TYR A 539 14.50 1.62 -17.98
C TYR A 539 15.79 2.39 -18.24
N TYR A 540 16.42 2.88 -17.19
CA TYR A 540 17.68 3.62 -17.28
C TYR A 540 18.74 2.83 -16.54
N PHE A 541 19.80 2.43 -17.24
CA PHE A 541 20.85 1.61 -16.66
C PHE A 541 22.16 2.39 -16.62
N PHE A 542 22.85 2.30 -15.49
CA PHE A 542 24.07 3.06 -15.20
C PHE A 542 25.23 2.10 -15.04
N LYS A 543 26.30 2.28 -15.81
CA LYS A 543 27.48 1.43 -15.73
C LYS A 543 28.44 1.99 -14.69
N SER A 544 28.89 1.16 -13.76
CA SER A 544 29.77 1.57 -12.66
C SER A 544 30.85 0.53 -12.38
N ASN A 545 31.92 0.53 -13.18
CA ASN A 545 33.05 -0.39 -13.01
C ASN A 545 34.21 0.20 -12.21
N ILE A 546 34.26 1.52 -12.06
CA ILE A 546 35.32 2.23 -11.35
C ILE A 546 34.70 2.92 -10.13
N LYS A 547 35.36 2.81 -8.99
CA LYS A 547 34.92 3.45 -7.75
C LYS A 547 35.89 4.57 -7.39
N ALA A 548 35.37 5.80 -7.28
CA ALA A 548 36.13 6.90 -6.70
C ALA A 548 36.43 6.58 -5.22
N THR A 549 37.64 6.90 -4.77
CA THR A 549 38.03 6.70 -3.36
C THR A 549 37.50 7.78 -2.45
N ASN A 550 37.26 8.97 -3.00
CA ASN A 550 36.72 10.09 -2.28
C ASN A 550 35.95 11.00 -3.25
N ALA A 551 34.94 11.68 -2.73
CA ALA A 551 34.23 12.75 -3.40
C ALA A 551 34.18 13.94 -2.45
N LYS A 552 34.50 15.14 -2.97
CA LYS A 552 34.48 16.38 -2.21
C LYS A 552 33.61 17.40 -2.92
N LEU A 553 32.61 17.91 -2.22
CA LEU A 553 31.81 19.02 -2.72
C LEU A 553 32.57 20.34 -2.50
N LEU A 554 32.84 21.06 -3.59
CA LEU A 554 33.49 22.38 -3.56
C LEU A 554 32.46 23.50 -3.37
N THR A 555 31.21 23.26 -3.75
CA THR A 555 30.06 24.14 -3.54
C THR A 555 29.09 23.54 -2.55
N LYS A 556 28.49 24.36 -1.68
CA LYS A 556 27.47 23.90 -0.74
C LYS A 556 26.18 23.51 -1.46
N THR A 557 25.61 22.38 -1.06
CA THR A 557 24.29 21.93 -1.49
C THR A 557 23.20 22.81 -0.86
N ASN A 558 21.99 22.75 -1.41
CA ASN A 558 20.86 23.44 -0.80
C ASN A 558 20.50 22.76 0.55
N PRO A 559 20.35 23.51 1.66
CA PRO A 559 20.04 22.94 2.98
C PRO A 559 18.75 22.11 3.03
N GLN A 560 17.80 22.36 2.13
CA GLN A 560 16.55 21.60 2.02
C GLN A 560 16.78 20.19 1.46
N TYR A 561 17.84 20.00 0.68
CA TYR A 561 18.17 18.75 -0.02
C TYR A 561 19.67 18.43 0.10
N PRO A 562 20.15 18.17 1.33
CA PRO A 562 21.58 18.02 1.60
C PRO A 562 22.13 16.62 1.26
N GLY A 563 21.26 15.67 0.89
CA GLY A 563 21.60 14.26 0.74
C GLY A 563 22.28 13.67 1.97
N ASN A 564 23.19 12.73 1.75
CA ASN A 564 24.19 12.25 2.72
C ASN A 564 25.52 13.02 2.54
N GLY A 565 25.45 14.28 2.11
CA GLY A 565 26.61 15.09 1.76
C GLY A 565 27.34 14.55 0.52
N GLU A 566 28.64 14.79 0.47
CA GLU A 566 29.48 14.41 -0.69
C GLU A 566 29.57 12.91 -0.95
N THR A 567 29.32 12.07 0.07
CA THR A 567 29.27 10.61 -0.10
C THR A 567 28.13 10.14 -1.00
N THR A 568 27.03 10.91 -1.09
CA THR A 568 25.92 10.60 -1.99
C THR A 568 26.40 10.37 -3.42
N LEU A 569 27.36 11.14 -3.91
CA LEU A 569 27.82 11.06 -5.30
C LEU A 569 28.54 9.75 -5.67
N ILE A 570 28.91 8.92 -4.69
CA ILE A 570 29.78 7.75 -4.88
C ILE A 570 29.35 6.51 -4.04
N ASP A 571 28.14 6.53 -3.46
CA ASP A 571 27.66 5.47 -2.56
C ASP A 571 26.91 4.34 -3.28
N ARG A 572 26.69 4.50 -4.60
CA ARG A 572 25.96 3.58 -5.49
C ARG A 572 24.52 3.36 -5.05
N LYS A 573 23.87 4.39 -4.52
CA LYS A 573 22.44 4.37 -4.22
C LYS A 573 21.72 5.38 -5.06
N GLN A 574 20.82 4.89 -5.90
CA GLN A 574 19.94 5.77 -6.65
C GLN A 574 18.87 6.36 -5.75
N GLY A 575 18.52 7.61 -6.00
CA GLY A 575 17.43 8.25 -5.30
C GLY A 575 16.06 7.79 -5.79
N ASP A 576 15.07 7.83 -4.90
CA ASP A 576 13.68 7.56 -5.26
C ASP A 576 13.21 8.58 -6.31
N ALA A 577 12.80 8.09 -7.48
CA ALA A 577 12.34 8.91 -8.60
C ALA A 577 11.01 9.67 -8.34
N ILE A 578 10.35 9.39 -7.22
CA ILE A 578 9.10 10.03 -6.78
C ILE A 578 9.34 10.89 -5.54
N ASN A 579 10.21 10.44 -4.62
CA ASN A 579 10.50 11.13 -3.38
C ASN A 579 11.87 11.83 -3.40
N PHE A 580 11.89 13.06 -3.88
CA PHE A 580 13.11 13.88 -3.92
C PHE A 580 13.56 14.41 -2.54
N LYS A 581 12.80 14.16 -1.46
CA LYS A 581 13.26 14.40 -0.07
C LYS A 581 14.02 13.20 0.51
N ASP A 582 14.17 12.12 -0.26
CA ASP A 582 15.07 11.03 0.09
C ASP A 582 16.52 11.56 0.23
N LYS A 583 17.26 11.00 1.19
CA LYS A 583 18.65 11.38 1.49
C LYS A 583 19.65 10.95 0.42
N ASN A 584 19.18 10.25 -0.61
CA ASN A 584 19.97 9.86 -1.76
C ASN A 584 20.06 10.98 -2.82
N TRP A 585 19.36 12.11 -2.66
CA TRP A 585 19.43 13.23 -3.60
C TRP A 585 20.16 14.45 -3.03
N LEU A 586 21.06 15.03 -3.82
CA LEU A 586 21.63 16.36 -3.61
C LEU A 586 20.94 17.38 -4.51
N GLY A 587 20.41 18.45 -3.90
CA GLY A 587 19.73 19.52 -4.62
C GLY A 587 20.58 20.77 -4.81
N PHE A 588 20.60 21.28 -6.04
CA PHE A 588 21.24 22.53 -6.45
C PHE A 588 20.21 23.43 -7.15
N ARG A 589 20.27 24.74 -6.90
CA ARG A 589 19.34 25.73 -7.49
C ARG A 589 20.01 27.07 -7.72
N GLU A 590 20.70 27.55 -6.69
CA GLU A 590 21.31 28.88 -6.71
C GLU A 590 22.70 28.87 -7.34
N ASN A 591 23.52 27.91 -6.92
CA ASN A 591 24.91 27.76 -7.36
C ASN A 591 25.07 26.51 -8.23
N PRO A 592 26.07 26.49 -9.12
CA PRO A 592 26.52 25.27 -9.77
C PRO A 592 26.88 24.20 -8.73
N MET A 593 26.73 22.94 -9.11
CA MET A 593 27.41 21.87 -8.39
C MET A 593 28.86 21.83 -8.86
N GLU A 594 29.80 21.94 -7.93
CA GLU A 594 31.21 21.63 -8.16
C GLU A 594 31.63 20.49 -7.24
N ALA A 595 32.15 19.41 -7.82
CA ALA A 595 32.65 18.26 -7.09
C ALA A 595 34.00 17.80 -7.63
N LEU A 596 34.87 17.35 -6.72
CA LEU A 596 36.16 16.75 -7.02
C LEU A 596 36.12 15.28 -6.61
N PHE A 597 36.55 14.39 -7.49
CA PHE A 597 36.59 12.95 -7.29
C PHE A 597 38.04 12.47 -7.33
N ASP A 598 38.47 11.76 -6.29
CA ASP A 598 39.81 11.19 -6.19
C ASP A 598 39.77 9.71 -6.54
N PHE A 599 40.80 9.24 -7.24
CA PHE A 599 40.96 7.84 -7.59
C PHE A 599 42.29 7.30 -7.09
N LYS A 600 42.28 6.08 -6.54
CA LYS A 600 43.52 5.28 -6.41
C LYS A 600 44.06 5.01 -7.82
N LYS A 601 45.37 4.82 -7.96
CA LYS A 601 46.04 4.46 -9.22
C LYS A 601 45.26 3.33 -9.91
N THR A 602 44.45 3.69 -10.90
CA THR A 602 43.44 2.82 -11.52
C THR A 602 43.61 2.79 -13.03
N SER A 603 43.17 1.66 -13.57
CA SER A 603 43.12 1.25 -14.97
C SER A 603 42.28 2.20 -15.84
N SER A 604 42.27 1.93 -17.14
CA SER A 604 41.51 2.66 -18.18
C SER A 604 40.10 3.10 -17.76
N PHE A 605 39.81 4.39 -17.95
CA PHE A 605 38.51 5.05 -17.83
C PHE A 605 37.87 5.18 -19.20
N ASN A 606 36.78 4.46 -19.43
CA ASN A 606 36.00 4.58 -20.67
C ASN A 606 35.11 5.82 -20.61
N GLY A 607 34.55 6.15 -19.45
CA GLY A 607 33.70 7.32 -19.31
C GLY A 607 33.16 7.55 -17.90
N LEU A 608 32.29 8.54 -17.80
CA LEU A 608 31.48 8.79 -16.62
C LEU A 608 30.02 9.06 -17.00
N THR A 609 29.11 8.82 -16.07
CA THR A 609 27.69 9.16 -16.20
C THR A 609 27.21 9.91 -14.97
N ILE A 610 26.64 11.10 -15.16
CA ILE A 610 25.95 11.83 -14.09
C ILE A 610 24.49 11.38 -14.07
N SER A 611 24.04 10.82 -12.96
CA SER A 611 22.64 10.47 -12.74
C SER A 611 21.88 11.66 -12.15
N TYR A 612 20.75 12.02 -12.75
CA TYR A 612 19.97 13.18 -12.33
C TYR A 612 18.46 12.92 -12.37
N ALA A 613 17.71 13.62 -11.52
CA ALA A 613 16.26 13.55 -11.52
C ALA A 613 15.63 14.52 -12.52
N GLU A 614 14.48 14.12 -13.07
CA GLU A 614 13.64 14.91 -13.95
C GLU A 614 12.19 14.87 -13.44
N ASN A 615 11.67 16.03 -13.04
CA ASN A 615 10.25 16.26 -12.75
C ASN A 615 9.97 17.75 -12.93
N THR A 616 9.57 18.09 -14.16
CA THR A 616 9.27 19.48 -14.53
C THR A 616 8.14 20.06 -13.68
N GLY A 617 7.12 19.29 -13.31
CA GLY A 617 6.02 19.77 -12.46
C GLY A 617 6.46 20.22 -11.05
N GLN A 618 7.60 19.73 -10.57
CA GLN A 618 8.24 20.15 -9.32
C GLN A 618 9.45 21.05 -9.54
N TYR A 619 9.57 21.66 -10.73
CA TYR A 619 10.63 22.57 -11.11
C TYR A 619 12.01 21.87 -11.20
N ILE A 620 12.07 20.53 -11.22
CA ILE A 620 13.30 19.74 -11.34
C ILE A 620 13.61 19.52 -12.82
N MET A 621 14.73 20.07 -13.26
CA MET A 621 15.09 20.22 -14.66
C MET A 621 16.45 19.57 -14.95
N PRO A 622 16.71 19.16 -16.21
CA PRO A 622 18.07 18.82 -16.61
C PRO A 622 19.01 20.03 -16.42
N PRO A 623 20.31 19.80 -16.22
CA PRO A 623 21.26 20.90 -16.15
C PRO A 623 21.39 21.58 -17.51
N ILE A 624 21.95 22.79 -17.56
CA ILE A 624 22.26 23.48 -18.82
C ILE A 624 23.49 22.86 -19.48
N PHE A 625 24.52 22.60 -18.67
CA PHE A 625 25.74 21.95 -19.13
C PHE A 625 26.42 21.19 -18.00
N VAL A 626 27.29 20.27 -18.40
CA VAL A 626 28.28 19.61 -17.54
C VAL A 626 29.66 19.93 -18.09
N ASP A 627 30.55 20.43 -17.23
CA ASP A 627 31.93 20.76 -17.57
C ASP A 627 32.89 19.88 -16.76
N VAL A 628 33.84 19.24 -17.43
CA VAL A 628 34.71 18.20 -16.86
C VAL A 628 36.17 18.60 -17.01
N TYR A 629 36.92 18.50 -15.91
CA TYR A 629 38.37 18.70 -15.86
C TYR A 629 39.02 17.42 -15.35
N ILE A 630 40.20 17.10 -15.89
CA ILE A 630 40.93 15.87 -15.58
C ILE A 630 42.35 16.22 -15.15
N LYS A 631 42.79 15.58 -14.07
CA LYS A 631 44.19 15.54 -13.63
C LYS A 631 44.70 14.12 -13.80
N GLU A 632 45.57 13.92 -14.78
CA GLU A 632 46.31 12.67 -14.94
C GLU A 632 47.50 12.64 -13.98
N VAL A 633 47.94 11.44 -13.59
CA VAL A 633 49.08 11.26 -12.67
C VAL A 633 50.31 12.02 -13.17
N GLY A 634 50.84 12.92 -12.34
CA GLY A 634 52.03 13.72 -12.65
C GLY A 634 51.80 14.90 -13.59
N LYS A 635 50.55 15.21 -13.96
CA LYS A 635 50.18 16.36 -14.80
C LYS A 635 49.28 17.35 -14.04
N PRO A 636 49.28 18.64 -14.41
CA PRO A 636 48.32 19.59 -13.87
C PRO A 636 46.89 19.27 -14.33
N MET A 637 45.89 19.73 -13.56
CA MET A 637 44.47 19.63 -13.92
C MET A 637 44.20 20.47 -15.17
N THR A 638 43.55 19.88 -16.17
CA THR A 638 43.20 20.57 -17.43
C THR A 638 41.72 20.41 -17.76
N HIS A 639 41.14 21.40 -18.44
CA HIS A 639 39.77 21.30 -18.97
C HIS A 639 39.71 20.20 -20.03
N PHE A 640 38.79 19.25 -19.87
CA PHE A 640 38.60 18.14 -20.80
C PHE A 640 37.46 18.44 -21.78
N LYS A 641 36.24 18.64 -21.28
CA LYS A 641 35.06 18.80 -22.14
C LYS A 641 33.90 19.45 -21.40
N LYS A 642 33.27 20.42 -22.08
CA LYS A 642 31.95 20.95 -21.75
C LYS A 642 30.88 20.34 -22.65
N VAL A 643 29.84 19.78 -22.03
CA VAL A 643 28.70 19.14 -22.70
C VAL A 643 27.45 19.95 -22.41
N ASN A 644 26.88 20.58 -23.43
CA ASN A 644 25.60 21.27 -23.32
C ASN A 644 24.45 20.26 -23.38
N ILE A 645 23.47 20.39 -22.49
CA ILE A 645 22.33 19.47 -22.40
C ILE A 645 21.10 20.13 -23.04
N PRO A 646 20.44 19.46 -24.01
CA PRO A 646 19.22 19.95 -24.60
C PRO A 646 18.14 20.20 -23.54
N GLN A 647 17.54 21.39 -23.58
CA GLN A 647 16.46 21.74 -22.67
C GLN A 647 15.14 21.13 -23.15
N LEU A 648 14.29 20.76 -22.20
CA LEU A 648 13.00 20.16 -22.49
C LEU A 648 12.06 21.17 -23.16
N THR A 649 11.20 20.68 -24.05
CA THR A 649 10.20 21.47 -24.77
C THR A 649 8.77 21.25 -24.27
N LYS A 650 8.59 20.34 -23.31
CA LYS A 650 7.29 19.99 -22.72
C LYS A 650 7.47 19.47 -21.30
N MET A 651 6.36 19.42 -20.56
CA MET A 651 6.34 18.80 -19.24
C MET A 651 6.66 17.31 -19.32
N THR A 652 7.45 16.85 -18.36
CA THR A 652 7.75 15.45 -18.10
C THR A 652 7.46 15.09 -16.65
N LEU A 653 7.18 13.81 -16.43
CA LEU A 653 6.89 13.21 -15.13
C LEU A 653 8.13 12.49 -14.60
N ASN A 654 8.15 12.27 -13.27
CA ASN A 654 9.15 11.52 -12.50
C ASN A 654 10.02 10.56 -13.32
N GLY A 655 11.32 10.82 -13.35
CA GLY A 655 12.30 9.90 -13.89
C GLY A 655 13.72 10.20 -13.44
N THR A 656 14.55 9.15 -13.43
CA THR A 656 16.00 9.26 -13.28
C THR A 656 16.64 9.13 -14.66
N LYS A 657 17.50 10.08 -15.02
CA LYS A 657 18.16 10.20 -16.32
C LYS A 657 19.67 10.24 -16.14
N GLY A 658 20.40 10.14 -17.24
CA GLY A 658 21.86 10.14 -17.22
C GLY A 658 22.45 11.07 -18.28
N VAL A 659 23.54 11.74 -17.93
CA VAL A 659 24.43 12.42 -18.89
C VAL A 659 25.70 11.58 -19.03
N ASP A 660 25.83 10.89 -20.17
CA ASP A 660 27.00 10.04 -20.46
C ASP A 660 28.11 10.85 -21.14
N ILE A 661 29.32 10.80 -20.58
CA ILE A 661 30.50 11.52 -21.07
C ILE A 661 31.65 10.51 -21.28
N PRO A 662 31.85 10.04 -22.52
CA PRO A 662 32.99 9.20 -22.86
C PRO A 662 34.32 9.95 -22.66
N LEU A 663 35.28 9.29 -22.01
CA LEU A 663 36.61 9.83 -21.73
C LEU A 663 37.71 9.11 -22.53
N ASN A 664 37.73 7.77 -22.50
CA ASN A 664 38.78 6.91 -23.08
C ASN A 664 40.20 7.34 -22.69
N LYS A 665 40.46 7.39 -21.37
CA LYS A 665 41.71 7.87 -20.77
C LYS A 665 42.29 6.86 -19.79
N THR A 666 43.57 6.98 -19.46
CA THR A 666 44.25 6.13 -18.48
C THR A 666 44.95 6.98 -17.42
N ASN A 667 45.25 6.41 -16.25
CA ASN A 667 46.03 7.08 -15.20
C ASN A 667 45.41 8.41 -14.73
N ILE A 668 44.09 8.47 -14.59
CA ILE A 668 43.41 9.62 -13.98
C ILE A 668 43.60 9.56 -12.46
N GLU A 669 44.08 10.66 -11.88
CA GLU A 669 44.23 10.85 -10.43
C GLU A 669 42.99 11.54 -9.86
N GLN A 670 42.50 12.58 -10.54
CA GLN A 670 41.33 13.35 -10.11
C GLN A 670 40.46 13.78 -11.28
N ILE A 671 39.15 13.85 -11.04
CA ILE A 671 38.17 14.46 -11.95
C ILE A 671 37.45 15.56 -11.20
N LYS A 672 37.40 16.77 -11.77
CA LYS A 672 36.52 17.84 -11.30
C LYS A 672 35.34 17.97 -12.25
N ILE A 673 34.12 18.04 -11.70
CA ILE A 673 32.88 18.21 -12.47
C ILE A 673 32.21 19.50 -12.00
N ILE A 674 31.77 20.31 -12.96
CA ILE A 674 30.96 21.51 -12.75
C ILE A 674 29.64 21.33 -13.49
N ILE A 675 28.52 21.40 -12.79
CA ILE A 675 27.17 21.24 -13.36
C ILE A 675 26.37 22.50 -13.11
N GLN A 676 25.82 23.07 -14.18
CA GLN A 676 25.04 24.30 -14.10
C GLN A 676 23.54 24.01 -14.09
N PRO A 677 22.81 24.28 -12.97
CA PRO A 677 21.35 24.26 -12.96
C PRO A 677 20.76 25.34 -13.86
N ILE A 678 19.51 25.13 -14.28
CA ILE A 678 18.79 26.12 -15.06
C ILE A 678 18.43 27.35 -14.22
N SER A 679 18.90 28.53 -14.65
CA SER A 679 18.69 29.79 -13.93
C SER A 679 17.35 30.46 -14.25
N LYS A 680 16.72 30.11 -15.39
CA LYS A 680 15.42 30.61 -15.81
C LYS A 680 14.63 29.51 -16.50
N LEU A 681 13.47 29.15 -15.94
CA LEU A 681 12.57 28.17 -16.52
C LEU A 681 12.00 28.66 -17.87
N PRO A 682 11.83 27.75 -18.84
CA PRO A 682 11.43 28.08 -20.21
C PRO A 682 9.99 28.60 -20.29
N ALA A 683 9.66 29.26 -21.39
CA ALA A 683 8.38 29.95 -21.57
C ALA A 683 7.14 29.03 -21.50
N TRP A 684 7.29 27.75 -21.85
CA TRP A 684 6.20 26.76 -21.77
C TRP A 684 5.90 26.30 -20.34
N HIS A 685 6.80 26.56 -19.38
CA HIS A 685 6.67 26.09 -18.01
C HIS A 685 5.76 27.03 -17.18
N PRO A 686 4.89 26.51 -16.30
CA PRO A 686 4.03 27.36 -15.46
C PRO A 686 4.78 28.40 -14.62
N GLY A 687 5.92 28.00 -14.04
CA GLY A 687 6.85 28.88 -13.32
C GLY A 687 7.87 29.61 -14.20
N LYS A 688 7.50 30.04 -15.41
CA LYS A 688 8.41 30.69 -16.37
C LYS A 688 9.24 31.81 -15.73
N GLY A 689 10.54 31.85 -16.04
CA GLY A 689 11.46 32.85 -15.51
C GLY A 689 11.97 32.58 -14.08
N GLU A 690 11.35 31.69 -13.31
CA GLU A 690 11.90 31.25 -12.02
C GLU A 690 13.11 30.32 -12.17
N LYS A 691 13.85 30.08 -11.09
CA LYS A 691 14.97 29.12 -11.06
C LYS A 691 14.47 27.68 -10.98
N GLY A 692 15.06 26.79 -11.76
CA GLY A 692 14.82 25.36 -11.67
C GLY A 692 15.82 24.66 -10.75
N TRP A 693 15.40 23.54 -10.20
CA TRP A 693 16.23 22.64 -9.42
C TRP A 693 17.01 21.68 -10.32
N PHE A 694 18.25 21.38 -9.93
CA PHE A 694 19.02 20.26 -10.43
C PHE A 694 19.27 19.29 -9.27
N PHE A 695 18.92 18.02 -9.48
CA PHE A 695 19.03 16.97 -8.48
C PHE A 695 19.94 15.87 -9.02
N VAL A 696 20.94 15.50 -8.23
CA VAL A 696 21.92 14.44 -8.55
C VAL A 696 21.96 13.46 -7.38
N ASP A 697 21.90 12.17 -7.70
CA ASP A 697 22.07 11.09 -6.74
C ASP A 697 23.48 10.51 -6.85
N GLU A 698 24.01 10.31 -8.05
CA GLU A 698 25.29 9.62 -8.23
C GLU A 698 26.10 10.12 -9.45
N VAL A 699 27.43 9.99 -9.37
CA VAL A 699 28.32 10.01 -10.53
C VAL A 699 28.98 8.64 -10.70
N PHE A 700 28.62 7.95 -11.78
CA PHE A 700 29.15 6.63 -12.10
C PHE A 700 30.37 6.72 -13.01
N PHE A 701 31.39 5.90 -12.75
CA PHE A 701 32.62 5.82 -13.55
C PHE A 701 32.80 4.40 -14.10
N TYR A 702 33.20 4.25 -15.37
CA TYR A 702 33.25 2.94 -16.04
C TYR A 702 34.34 2.76 -17.09
#